data_AF-A0A2U3DPL5-F1
#
_entry.id   AF-A0A2U3DPL5-F1
#
_cell.length_a   1.000
_cell.length_b   1.000
_cell.length_c   1.000
_cell.angle_alpha   90.00
_cell.angle_beta   90.00
_cell.angle_gamma   90.00
#
_symmetry.space_group_name_H-M   'P 1'
#
loop_
_entity.id
_entity.type
_entity.pdbx_description
1 polymer ?
#
loop_
_entity_poly.entity_id
_entity_poly.type
_entity_poly.pdbx_seq_one_letter_code
_entity_poly.pdbx_strand_id
1 'polypeptide(L)'
;MPVDKLAESDPSSLSTQPSPKGRRQTHSCAECRRRRVRCEGQTTPCRQCIYYEVPHLCHYPTRKRRHAPTLKAYADLSAAYESSRRILNALFPSSSMDELSSMSRKGLLELLNGEEVPPLEAIAPRSRPTAHSTHSSDPISPLSPGPDCDFEWDEMTDSELVGPRVEDDVNGLSLALDTSHTSFQGASSIPTMIRTIFRCSTSAQNMLQEEKLKRHLRPSNATSNIYNLAQAPTLPNASEEGAFIDAYFNHVHAIAPMVDEADFRRARVQGVRDSQYIGPWFALMNMVLALGYVAYTGGNQTGHLLYYRRASKHLDFSCLGTGHLYTVQALSLLGGHYLHYLNRPNTAHVVMGAALRMAVAIGLHRSSHQYASGSEQGSESHKRTETRIRTWWSLFCLDVWAGTTLGRPDVPSLDNGTITTSSPILASPLDYNGISLRASEQFCKIAAHIQHRMAVVPLLAPPEITDLDSKVLNWQNSLHPLLRDADHCPEVLRSARALLRCRLCTLRLALYRPHLVNAALNRGPDCPSSETTAVKDLIRTCRNIAVDTIDTIAADWFPNQISAWHSVWHMFQAALVLLLALITEPENTEAQLWDQTLQRATDLLHQMERWCPGASRSGEVVRFLYSARGPSSLPAEVLSSICLSDNAFDDLLNMDMLGAETGWIDFDKLGSPTGPEIQVLGREPQILGSEIDNALCSLLSWKKREGERLKLFPLSGADRLGAAWLSCPPRLRTSNDDEVPVCTQAAPTKPFTMDSQVKYLLSLRAIRDRTKIVGAIAGSGKLNHFDLQEDKLDDVVDFVVSVIKRDYGPDRYAEIPPHGRWQHFEVGNVPRIDSLLAVWKNEGCEAIEVARRLIDLFFVSVLLDAGAGDQWQYTEPHTGQVYERSEGIAVASLHMFTALAFTATQDGATPMADGKGLERLETTMLAEGFQVSEENPMLGVDARAALLRSLGQSLLAQPTVFGSSGRPGHLVDYLLKSASELHELDVLSLWDILQSLLIPIWPKDRTSINGTPIGDAWPLAVLQSEADTDPNAARPIPEVIQPFHKLTQWLTYSLMVPFQRVLGAQWRNAESLTALAEYRNGGLFVDLGALSLKKETLSRGLEASGGELPLFDAGDDAIVEWRAMTLVLIDNIYSRIQSRMGDGVGLTMAQLLEAGTWKSGREMAARLRPKTKSSPILIKSDGTLF
;
A
#
# COMPACT_ATOMS: atom_id res chain seq x y z
N MET A 1 -44.54 18.81 -66.34
CA MET A 1 -45.84 18.10 -66.43
C MET A 1 -45.57 16.61 -66.30
N PRO A 2 -46.55 15.77 -65.90
CA PRO A 2 -47.83 16.03 -65.21
C PRO A 2 -47.63 15.97 -63.66
N VAL A 3 -48.58 16.12 -62.72
CA VAL A 3 -50.07 16.15 -62.65
C VAL A 3 -50.75 14.77 -62.39
N ASP A 4 -51.83 14.83 -61.59
CA ASP A 4 -52.81 13.78 -61.16
C ASP A 4 -52.44 12.90 -59.93
N LYS A 5 -53.30 12.67 -58.88
CA LYS A 5 -54.78 12.47 -58.70
C LYS A 5 -55.24 11.02 -59.00
N LEU A 6 -56.31 10.42 -58.44
CA LEU A 6 -57.29 10.59 -57.33
C LEU A 6 -58.00 9.21 -57.15
N ALA A 7 -58.82 8.84 -56.15
CA ALA A 7 -59.30 9.34 -54.84
C ALA A 7 -59.50 8.09 -53.91
N GLU A 8 -59.70 8.14 -52.58
CA GLU A 8 -60.88 8.41 -51.72
C GLU A 8 -60.46 7.95 -50.27
N SER A 9 -61.05 8.30 -49.13
CA SER A 9 -62.45 8.59 -48.78
C SER A 9 -62.60 9.69 -47.69
N ASP A 10 -63.85 10.08 -47.39
CA ASP A 10 -64.26 11.25 -46.59
C ASP A 10 -64.95 10.84 -45.23
N PRO A 11 -65.75 11.64 -44.47
CA PRO A 11 -65.25 12.23 -43.20
C PRO A 11 -66.16 12.11 -41.95
N SER A 12 -65.82 12.93 -40.93
CA SER A 12 -66.56 13.31 -39.69
C SER A 12 -66.36 12.40 -38.46
N SER A 13 -66.05 12.92 -37.27
CA SER A 13 -66.61 14.11 -36.58
C SER A 13 -65.58 14.89 -35.72
N LEU A 14 -65.93 16.10 -35.24
CA LEU A 14 -65.01 17.03 -34.56
C LEU A 14 -65.36 17.32 -33.09
N SER A 15 -64.35 17.54 -32.24
CA SER A 15 -64.33 18.69 -31.30
C SER A 15 -62.94 19.02 -30.72
N THR A 16 -62.60 20.32 -30.76
CA THR A 16 -61.58 21.11 -30.01
C THR A 16 -60.53 20.42 -29.11
N GLN A 17 -59.25 20.64 -29.44
CA GLN A 17 -58.08 20.58 -28.53
C GLN A 17 -57.85 21.95 -27.84
N PRO A 18 -57.52 22.02 -26.53
CA PRO A 18 -57.09 23.25 -25.85
C PRO A 18 -55.55 23.40 -25.77
N SER A 19 -55.06 24.65 -25.81
CA SER A 19 -53.64 25.00 -25.84
C SER A 19 -52.85 24.74 -24.53
N PRO A 20 -51.52 24.56 -24.58
CA PRO A 20 -50.68 24.22 -23.41
C PRO A 20 -50.61 25.32 -22.35
N LYS A 21 -50.54 24.92 -21.07
CA LYS A 21 -50.51 25.82 -19.90
C LYS A 21 -49.07 26.18 -19.51
N GLY A 22 -48.72 27.47 -19.61
CA GLY A 22 -47.37 27.98 -19.31
C GLY A 22 -47.03 28.11 -17.80
N ARG A 23 -45.73 28.27 -17.51
CA ARG A 23 -45.20 28.58 -16.17
C ARG A 23 -45.87 29.83 -15.58
N ARG A 24 -46.24 29.80 -14.29
CA ARG A 24 -46.79 30.96 -13.55
C ARG A 24 -45.77 32.11 -13.46
N GLN A 25 -45.89 33.09 -14.34
CA GLN A 25 -45.11 34.33 -14.30
C GLN A 25 -45.64 35.29 -13.21
N THR A 26 -44.86 36.32 -12.89
CA THR A 26 -45.28 37.38 -11.96
C THR A 26 -46.23 38.36 -12.65
N HIS A 27 -47.38 38.68 -12.05
CA HIS A 27 -48.45 39.50 -12.66
C HIS A 27 -48.09 40.96 -13.03
N SER A 28 -46.83 41.40 -12.87
CA SER A 28 -46.41 42.75 -13.25
C SER A 28 -44.91 42.84 -13.53
N CYS A 29 -44.57 43.46 -14.66
CA CYS A 29 -43.20 43.73 -15.07
C CYS A 29 -42.56 44.82 -14.19
N ALA A 30 -41.23 44.92 -14.19
CA ALA A 30 -40.48 45.86 -13.38
C ALA A 30 -40.87 47.32 -13.65
N GLU A 31 -41.07 47.68 -14.92
CA GLU A 31 -41.29 49.07 -15.30
C GLU A 31 -42.74 49.55 -15.02
N CYS A 32 -43.75 48.68 -15.16
CA CYS A 32 -45.09 48.97 -14.64
C CYS A 32 -45.10 49.10 -13.11
N ARG A 33 -44.31 48.28 -12.39
CA ARG A 33 -44.15 48.43 -10.93
C ARG A 33 -43.47 49.75 -10.57
N ARG A 34 -42.40 50.13 -11.26
CA ARG A 34 -41.70 51.41 -11.08
C ARG A 34 -42.66 52.58 -11.23
N ARG A 35 -43.48 52.55 -12.28
CA ARG A 35 -44.50 53.58 -12.60
C ARG A 35 -45.80 53.46 -11.78
N ARG A 36 -45.93 52.42 -10.94
CA ARG A 36 -47.14 52.07 -10.15
C ARG A 36 -48.43 51.96 -10.98
N VAL A 37 -48.31 51.58 -12.26
CA VAL A 37 -49.44 51.37 -13.18
C VAL A 37 -49.82 49.89 -13.27
N ARG A 38 -51.08 49.60 -13.64
CA ARG A 38 -51.54 48.23 -13.86
C ARG A 38 -50.80 47.60 -15.04
N CYS A 39 -50.36 46.36 -14.87
CA CYS A 39 -49.70 45.57 -15.91
C CYS A 39 -50.63 44.43 -16.34
N GLU A 40 -50.74 44.19 -17.65
CA GLU A 40 -51.70 43.20 -18.19
C GLU A 40 -51.13 41.77 -18.23
N GLY A 41 -49.80 41.62 -18.17
CA GLY A 41 -49.15 40.36 -17.78
C GLY A 41 -49.12 39.23 -18.83
N GLN A 42 -49.70 39.43 -20.01
CA GLN A 42 -49.88 38.37 -21.03
C GLN A 42 -48.87 38.42 -22.19
N THR A 43 -48.21 39.56 -22.41
CA THR A 43 -47.19 39.76 -23.45
C THR A 43 -45.93 40.43 -22.90
N THR A 44 -44.80 40.20 -23.58
CA THR A 44 -43.53 40.88 -23.36
C THR A 44 -43.02 41.39 -24.71
N PRO A 45 -42.81 42.70 -24.91
CA PRO A 45 -43.16 43.79 -23.99
C PRO A 45 -44.68 43.92 -23.77
N CYS A 46 -45.09 44.36 -22.59
CA CYS A 46 -46.50 44.50 -22.26
C CYS A 46 -47.10 45.79 -22.84
N ARG A 47 -48.42 45.78 -23.12
CA ARG A 47 -49.15 46.90 -23.74
C ARG A 47 -48.92 48.25 -23.05
N GLN A 48 -48.83 48.28 -21.72
CA GLN A 48 -48.61 49.53 -20.97
C GLN A 48 -47.17 50.08 -21.12
N CYS A 49 -46.16 49.23 -21.32
CA CYS A 49 -44.80 49.67 -21.62
C CYS A 49 -44.64 50.09 -23.10
N ILE A 50 -45.42 49.50 -24.01
CA ILE A 50 -45.52 49.98 -25.40
C ILE A 50 -46.18 51.37 -25.43
N TYR A 51 -47.29 51.56 -24.70
CA TYR A 51 -48.03 52.83 -24.63
C TYR A 51 -47.18 54.00 -24.10
N TYR A 52 -46.27 53.75 -23.16
CA TYR A 52 -45.32 54.77 -22.67
C TYR A 52 -43.95 54.72 -23.37
N GLU A 53 -43.88 54.21 -24.60
CA GLU A 53 -42.71 54.21 -25.50
C GLU A 53 -41.41 53.61 -24.91
N VAL A 54 -41.54 52.73 -23.91
CA VAL A 54 -40.44 52.00 -23.27
C VAL A 54 -40.57 50.47 -23.39
N PRO A 55 -40.89 49.89 -24.57
CA PRO A 55 -40.98 48.44 -24.73
C PRO A 55 -39.68 47.74 -24.35
N HIS A 56 -38.53 48.34 -24.67
CA HIS A 56 -37.19 47.81 -24.40
C HIS A 56 -36.85 47.69 -22.90
N LEU A 57 -37.56 48.39 -22.00
CA LEU A 57 -37.38 48.27 -20.53
C LEU A 57 -38.30 47.22 -19.90
N CYS A 58 -39.23 46.64 -20.67
CA CYS A 58 -40.30 45.79 -20.16
C CYS A 58 -39.83 44.36 -19.87
N HIS A 59 -39.24 44.14 -18.69
CA HIS A 59 -38.84 42.81 -18.21
C HIS A 59 -39.65 42.39 -16.97
N TYR A 60 -39.94 41.10 -16.83
CA TYR A 60 -40.61 40.53 -15.66
C TYR A 60 -39.56 39.99 -14.69
N PRO A 61 -39.33 40.64 -13.52
CA PRO A 61 -38.25 40.25 -12.63
C PRO A 61 -38.55 38.89 -11.99
N THR A 62 -37.61 37.96 -12.16
CA THR A 62 -37.61 36.66 -11.48
C THR A 62 -37.46 36.85 -9.97
N ARG A 63 -38.11 35.98 -9.20
CA ARG A 63 -38.14 36.07 -7.74
C ARG A 63 -36.80 35.54 -7.19
N LYS A 64 -35.80 36.42 -7.02
CA LYS A 64 -34.58 36.07 -6.26
C LYS A 64 -35.00 35.49 -4.90
N ARG A 65 -34.58 34.25 -4.60
CA ARG A 65 -34.72 33.69 -3.24
C ARG A 65 -33.91 34.59 -2.29
N ARG A 66 -34.49 34.95 -1.15
CA ARG A 66 -33.69 35.46 -0.03
C ARG A 66 -32.91 34.27 0.51
N HIS A 67 -31.58 34.32 0.42
CA HIS A 67 -30.76 33.40 1.21
C HIS A 67 -30.89 33.82 2.68
N ALA A 68 -31.39 32.92 3.51
CA ALA A 68 -31.03 32.94 4.92
C ALA A 68 -29.56 32.49 5.01
N PRO A 69 -28.70 33.16 5.80
CA PRO A 69 -27.35 32.65 6.04
C PRO A 69 -27.44 31.25 6.66
N THR A 70 -26.79 30.27 6.04
CA THR A 70 -26.66 28.94 6.64
C THR A 70 -25.64 28.97 7.75
N LEU A 71 -25.82 28.14 8.79
CA LEU A 71 -24.86 28.01 9.90
C LEU A 71 -23.43 27.74 9.40
N LYS A 72 -23.28 26.96 8.32
CA LYS A 72 -21.98 26.73 7.68
C LYS A 72 -21.34 28.04 7.16
N ALA A 73 -22.08 28.88 6.44
CA ALA A 73 -21.53 30.15 5.94
C ALA A 73 -21.15 31.14 7.06
N TYR A 74 -21.77 31.03 8.25
CA TYR A 74 -21.35 31.76 9.44
C TYR A 74 -20.06 31.17 10.04
N ALA A 75 -19.94 29.84 10.12
CA ALA A 75 -18.74 29.15 10.60
C ALA A 75 -17.53 29.41 9.69
N ASP A 76 -17.70 29.27 8.36
CA ASP A 76 -16.66 29.54 7.36
C ASP A 76 -16.15 30.99 7.47
N LEU A 77 -17.06 31.96 7.66
CA LEU A 77 -16.71 33.38 7.84
C LEU A 77 -16.04 33.66 9.19
N SER A 78 -16.46 32.97 10.26
CA SER A 78 -15.84 33.08 11.59
C SER A 78 -14.41 32.52 11.59
N ALA A 79 -14.17 31.39 10.92
CA ALA A 79 -12.84 30.80 10.77
C ALA A 79 -11.91 31.72 9.96
N ALA A 80 -12.40 32.32 8.87
CA ALA A 80 -11.65 33.31 8.08
C ALA A 80 -11.33 34.57 8.90
N TYR A 81 -12.27 35.07 9.71
CA TYR A 81 -12.06 36.21 10.59
C TYR A 81 -11.04 35.92 11.70
N GLU A 82 -11.12 34.76 12.35
CA GLU A 82 -10.14 34.34 13.35
C GLU A 82 -8.73 34.16 12.76
N SER A 83 -8.62 33.55 11.57
CA SER A 83 -7.33 33.40 10.89
C SER A 83 -6.71 34.77 10.58
N SER A 84 -7.49 35.68 10.00
CA SER A 84 -7.06 37.06 9.73
C SER A 84 -6.64 37.80 10.99
N ARG A 85 -7.38 37.63 12.10
CA ARG A 85 -7.08 38.22 13.41
C ARG A 85 -5.83 37.62 14.07
N ARG A 86 -5.55 36.32 13.90
CA ARG A 86 -4.29 35.71 14.37
C ARG A 86 -3.08 36.32 13.64
N ILE A 87 -3.18 36.48 12.32
CA ILE A 87 -2.11 37.09 11.50
C ILE A 87 -1.90 38.56 11.89
N LEU A 88 -2.96 39.36 12.03
CA LEU A 88 -2.84 40.77 12.40
C LEU A 88 -2.32 40.97 13.84
N ASN A 89 -2.75 40.14 14.79
CA ASN A 89 -2.19 40.17 16.16
C ASN A 89 -0.71 39.75 16.21
N ALA A 90 -0.24 38.90 15.29
CA ALA A 90 1.17 38.50 15.22
C ALA A 90 2.06 39.58 14.60
N LEU A 91 1.53 40.39 13.68
CA LEU A 91 2.24 41.49 13.02
C LEU A 91 2.16 42.82 13.79
N PHE A 92 1.09 43.05 14.54
CA PHE A 92 0.82 44.29 15.27
C PHE A 92 0.28 44.02 16.69
N PRO A 93 1.07 43.37 17.57
CA PRO A 93 0.59 42.87 18.88
C PRO A 93 0.12 43.96 19.85
N SER A 94 0.47 45.22 19.60
CA SER A 94 0.20 46.40 20.44
C SER A 94 -0.84 47.38 19.83
N SER A 95 -1.47 47.07 18.69
CA SER A 95 -2.42 47.96 18.01
C SER A 95 -3.78 47.29 17.79
N SER A 96 -4.89 48.04 17.88
CA SER A 96 -6.23 47.48 17.64
C SER A 96 -6.58 47.40 16.15
N MET A 97 -7.49 46.49 15.82
CA MET A 97 -8.00 46.29 14.44
C MET A 97 -8.56 47.59 13.83
N ASP A 98 -9.26 48.40 14.62
CA ASP A 98 -9.90 49.63 14.14
C ASP A 98 -8.84 50.71 13.86
N GLU A 99 -7.83 50.86 14.73
CA GLU A 99 -6.69 51.75 14.49
C GLU A 99 -5.95 51.35 13.21
N LEU A 100 -5.55 50.07 13.09
CA LEU A 100 -4.87 49.53 11.91
C LEU A 100 -5.67 49.74 10.62
N SER A 101 -7.01 49.63 10.67
CA SER A 101 -7.89 49.87 9.52
C SER A 101 -7.90 51.33 9.04
N SER A 102 -7.57 52.28 9.93
CA SER A 102 -7.54 53.72 9.64
C SER A 102 -6.18 54.21 9.14
N MET A 103 -5.11 53.42 9.29
CA MET A 103 -3.75 53.83 8.97
C MET A 103 -3.41 53.65 7.49
N SER A 104 -2.65 54.62 6.94
CA SER A 104 -2.09 54.47 5.59
C SER A 104 -1.01 53.39 5.54
N ARG A 105 -0.79 52.82 4.34
CA ARG A 105 0.27 51.81 4.10
C ARG A 105 1.66 52.25 4.59
N LYS A 106 1.97 53.55 4.64
CA LYS A 106 3.25 54.05 5.17
C LYS A 106 3.32 53.93 6.69
N GLY A 107 2.26 54.30 7.41
CA GLY A 107 2.22 54.21 8.88
C GLY A 107 2.25 52.76 9.39
N LEU A 108 1.64 51.82 8.68
CA LEU A 108 1.74 50.39 8.98
C LEU A 108 3.16 49.84 8.80
N LEU A 109 3.93 50.37 7.84
CA LEU A 109 5.33 50.01 7.64
C LEU A 109 6.25 50.69 8.66
N GLU A 110 5.89 51.87 9.17
CA GLU A 110 6.64 52.53 10.25
C GLU A 110 6.45 51.79 11.59
N LEU A 111 5.23 51.33 11.90
CA LEU A 111 4.95 50.44 13.05
C LEU A 111 5.76 49.13 13.02
N LEU A 112 5.98 48.54 11.84
CA LEU A 112 6.77 47.31 11.68
C LEU A 112 8.29 47.51 11.77
N ASN A 113 8.78 48.75 11.76
CA ASN A 113 10.22 49.07 11.75
C ASN A 113 10.67 49.87 12.99
N GLY A 114 9.80 50.13 13.97
CA GLY A 114 10.15 50.96 15.12
C GLY A 114 9.37 50.65 16.39
N GLU A 115 9.94 49.79 17.24
CA GLU A 115 10.61 50.29 18.45
C GLU A 115 11.61 49.26 19.02
N GLU A 116 12.53 49.73 19.88
CA GLU A 116 13.55 48.91 20.54
C GLU A 116 12.97 48.10 21.71
N VAL A 117 13.62 46.98 22.08
CA VAL A 117 13.14 46.06 23.14
C VAL A 117 13.28 46.67 24.55
N PRO A 118 12.19 46.85 25.32
CA PRO A 118 12.24 47.17 26.74
C PRO A 118 12.13 45.91 27.62
N PRO A 119 12.62 45.92 28.88
CA PRO A 119 12.61 44.72 29.73
C PRO A 119 11.23 44.43 30.34
N LEU A 120 10.81 43.17 30.36
CA LEU A 120 9.57 42.71 31.01
C LEU A 120 9.80 42.28 32.46
N GLU A 121 9.60 43.21 33.40
CA GLU A 121 9.25 42.87 34.78
C GLU A 121 7.73 42.62 34.93
N ALA A 122 7.33 41.96 36.02
CA ALA A 122 6.00 41.36 36.17
C ALA A 122 4.89 42.33 36.63
N ILE A 123 3.62 41.95 36.41
CA ILE A 123 2.62 41.70 37.50
C ILE A 123 1.24 41.23 36.97
N ALA A 124 0.78 40.10 37.54
CA ALA A 124 -0.58 39.58 37.76
C ALA A 124 -1.75 39.84 36.76
N PRO A 125 -2.40 38.77 36.22
CA PRO A 125 -3.72 38.87 35.59
C PRO A 125 -4.86 38.98 36.64
N ARG A 126 -5.88 39.80 36.35
CA ARG A 126 -7.14 39.85 37.13
C ARG A 126 -8.15 38.81 36.65
N SER A 127 -8.98 38.29 37.56
CA SER A 127 -9.79 37.09 37.36
C SER A 127 -11.29 37.32 37.27
N ARG A 128 -11.98 36.45 36.49
CA ARG A 128 -13.20 35.67 36.81
C ARG A 128 -14.04 35.34 35.54
N PRO A 129 -14.92 34.31 35.56
CA PRO A 129 -15.10 33.25 36.57
C PRO A 129 -14.89 31.82 36.03
N THR A 130 -14.79 30.88 36.97
CA THR A 130 -14.57 29.44 36.81
C THR A 130 -15.70 28.66 36.10
N ALA A 131 -15.30 27.74 35.22
CA ALA A 131 -15.88 26.39 35.14
C ALA A 131 -14.72 25.38 35.27
N HIS A 132 -14.91 24.27 36.00
CA HIS A 132 -13.81 23.38 36.36
C HIS A 132 -13.53 22.31 35.28
N SER A 133 -12.30 22.28 34.78
CA SER A 133 -11.66 21.05 34.29
C SER A 133 -10.16 21.09 34.62
N THR A 134 -9.63 20.02 35.18
CA THR A 134 -8.22 19.91 35.56
C THR A 134 -7.46 19.12 34.49
N HIS A 135 -6.84 19.83 33.55
CA HIS A 135 -5.80 19.25 32.71
C HIS A 135 -4.43 19.70 33.20
N SER A 136 -3.70 18.78 33.82
CA SER A 136 -2.24 18.84 33.91
C SER A 136 -1.65 18.72 32.51
N SER A 137 -0.64 19.52 32.19
CA SER A 137 0.17 19.36 30.98
C SER A 137 0.98 18.07 31.07
N ASP A 138 0.51 17.01 30.40
CA ASP A 138 1.09 15.66 30.47
C ASP A 138 2.34 15.54 29.57
N PRO A 139 3.58 15.45 30.12
CA PRO A 139 4.80 15.55 29.33
C PRO A 139 5.07 14.37 28.40
N ILE A 140 4.34 13.27 28.55
CA ILE A 140 4.53 12.03 27.76
C ILE A 140 3.71 12.08 26.46
N SER A 141 2.67 12.90 26.41
CA SER A 141 1.76 13.03 25.26
C SER A 141 2.49 13.34 23.93
N PRO A 142 3.50 14.25 23.87
CA PRO A 142 4.24 14.56 22.63
C PRO A 142 5.17 13.45 22.09
N LEU A 143 5.19 12.26 22.69
CA LEU A 143 5.98 11.10 22.24
C LEU A 143 5.14 9.95 21.68
N SER A 144 3.81 10.09 21.67
CA SER A 144 2.88 9.17 21.00
C SER A 144 2.43 9.76 19.66
N PRO A 145 1.99 8.94 18.68
CA PRO A 145 1.30 9.44 17.50
C PRO A 145 0.09 10.29 17.87
N GLY A 146 -0.08 11.44 17.20
CA GLY A 146 -1.27 12.28 17.37
C GLY A 146 -2.50 11.67 16.69
N PRO A 147 -3.73 12.00 17.16
CA PRO A 147 -4.97 11.48 16.57
C PRO A 147 -5.21 11.94 15.13
N ASP A 148 -4.52 12.99 14.68
CA ASP A 148 -4.59 13.55 13.33
C ASP A 148 -3.62 12.87 12.33
N CYS A 149 -2.97 11.77 12.72
CA CYS A 149 -2.06 11.00 11.88
C CYS A 149 -2.75 9.75 11.30
N ASP A 150 -3.11 9.78 10.00
CA ASP A 150 -3.52 8.55 9.29
C ASP A 150 -2.35 7.54 9.31
N PHE A 151 -2.57 6.41 9.99
CA PHE A 151 -1.67 5.27 10.12
C PHE A 151 -2.03 4.21 9.06
N GLU A 152 -1.15 4.03 8.07
CA GLU A 152 -1.29 3.02 7.03
C GLU A 152 -0.15 1.99 7.18
N TRP A 153 -0.50 0.71 7.17
CA TRP A 153 0.43 -0.40 7.31
C TRP A 153 0.29 -1.37 6.13
N ASP A 154 1.41 -1.85 5.61
CA ASP A 154 1.46 -2.90 4.60
C ASP A 154 2.52 -3.93 4.99
N GLU A 155 2.06 -5.09 5.46
CA GLU A 155 2.90 -6.26 5.78
C GLU A 155 2.76 -7.35 4.70
N MET A 156 2.21 -7.01 3.52
CA MET A 156 1.87 -7.91 2.43
C MET A 156 2.74 -7.67 1.18
N THR A 157 3.27 -6.45 1.02
CA THR A 157 4.37 -6.11 0.10
C THR A 157 5.59 -7.01 0.29
N ASP A 158 5.81 -7.55 1.49
CA ASP A 158 6.97 -8.38 1.75
C ASP A 158 6.82 -9.82 1.24
N SER A 159 7.66 -10.16 0.27
CA SER A 159 7.63 -11.42 -0.46
C SER A 159 7.79 -12.63 0.46
N GLU A 160 6.92 -13.64 0.32
CA GLU A 160 7.01 -14.92 1.03
C GLU A 160 8.29 -15.75 0.70
N LEU A 161 9.24 -15.22 -0.06
CA LEU A 161 10.44 -15.91 -0.52
C LEU A 161 11.71 -15.55 0.26
N VAL A 162 11.68 -14.47 1.04
CA VAL A 162 12.72 -14.23 2.05
C VAL A 162 12.46 -15.15 3.25
N GLY A 163 13.52 -15.65 3.90
CA GLY A 163 13.38 -16.23 5.24
C GLY A 163 12.86 -15.19 6.24
N PRO A 164 12.62 -15.55 7.52
CA PRO A 164 12.17 -14.58 8.52
C PRO A 164 13.13 -13.38 8.54
N ARG A 165 12.66 -12.23 8.02
CA ARG A 165 13.44 -10.99 7.98
C ARG A 165 13.89 -10.67 9.39
N VAL A 166 15.13 -10.23 9.55
CA VAL A 166 15.65 -9.74 10.85
C VAL A 166 15.27 -8.27 11.04
N GLU A 167 14.07 -7.92 10.57
CA GLU A 167 13.28 -6.78 11.01
C GLU A 167 12.39 -7.30 12.14
N ASP A 168 12.30 -6.53 13.21
CA ASP A 168 11.68 -7.01 14.45
C ASP A 168 10.83 -5.88 15.04
N ASP A 169 9.71 -5.62 14.35
CA ASP A 169 8.57 -4.81 14.81
C ASP A 169 8.03 -5.33 16.14
N VAL A 170 8.08 -6.65 16.36
CA VAL A 170 7.68 -7.21 17.65
C VAL A 170 8.56 -6.64 18.77
N ASN A 171 9.88 -6.53 18.58
CA ASN A 171 10.80 -5.79 19.46
C ASN A 171 10.83 -4.27 19.25
N GLY A 172 10.06 -3.68 18.33
CA GLY A 172 10.18 -2.26 17.99
C GLY A 172 11.59 -1.85 17.54
N LEU A 173 12.35 -2.81 17.00
CA LEU A 173 13.66 -2.60 16.38
C LEU A 173 13.54 -2.11 14.94
N SER A 174 12.39 -2.33 14.29
CA SER A 174 11.94 -1.52 13.14
C SER A 174 11.74 -0.09 13.62
N LEU A 175 12.80 0.72 13.50
CA LEU A 175 12.95 2.02 14.14
C LEU A 175 12.55 3.18 13.21
N ALA A 176 11.52 2.95 12.39
CA ALA A 176 10.78 4.02 11.74
C ALA A 176 10.20 4.97 12.82
N LEU A 177 10.77 6.17 12.93
CA LEU A 177 10.43 7.14 13.97
C LEU A 177 9.41 8.19 13.54
N ASP A 178 9.08 8.22 12.25
CA ASP A 178 7.81 8.79 11.84
C ASP A 178 6.67 8.03 12.55
N THR A 179 5.82 8.76 13.25
CA THR A 179 4.70 8.22 14.03
C THR A 179 3.57 7.64 13.16
N SER A 180 3.68 7.79 11.84
CA SER A 180 2.81 7.20 10.81
C SER A 180 2.90 5.67 10.66
N HIS A 181 4.01 5.04 11.09
CA HIS A 181 4.30 3.63 10.77
C HIS A 181 4.56 2.71 11.98
N THR A 182 4.53 3.22 13.22
CA THR A 182 4.83 2.36 14.39
C THR A 182 3.70 1.40 14.74
N SER A 183 3.96 0.10 14.69
CA SER A 183 3.05 -0.99 15.11
C SER A 183 2.62 -0.95 16.60
N PHE A 184 3.16 -0.03 17.42
CA PHE A 184 2.83 0.16 18.83
C PHE A 184 1.95 1.39 19.06
N GLN A 185 1.06 1.29 20.06
CA GLN A 185 0.22 2.39 20.50
C GLN A 185 0.40 2.62 22.01
N GLY A 186 0.95 3.79 22.40
CA GLY A 186 0.93 4.27 23.78
C GLY A 186 2.29 4.47 24.48
N ALA A 187 2.23 5.20 25.60
CA ALA A 187 3.35 5.75 26.35
C ALA A 187 4.39 4.74 26.89
N SER A 188 4.03 3.47 27.04
CA SER A 188 4.93 2.44 27.59
C SER A 188 5.75 1.69 26.51
N SER A 189 5.60 2.07 25.24
CA SER A 189 6.18 1.36 24.09
C SER A 189 7.72 1.39 24.03
N ILE A 190 8.31 0.46 23.26
CA ILE A 190 9.76 0.45 22.98
C ILE A 190 10.21 1.71 22.21
N PRO A 191 9.53 2.16 21.14
CA PRO A 191 9.89 3.41 20.47
C PRO A 191 9.91 4.62 21.41
N THR A 192 8.97 4.74 22.37
CA THR A 192 8.99 5.81 23.37
C THR A 192 10.24 5.75 24.27
N MET A 193 10.65 4.55 24.68
CA MET A 193 11.88 4.34 25.47
C MET A 193 13.14 4.74 24.67
N ILE A 194 13.26 4.31 23.41
CA ILE A 194 14.43 4.61 22.57
C ILE A 194 14.48 6.10 22.21
N ARG A 195 13.34 6.75 21.87
CA ARG A 195 13.24 8.21 21.71
C ARG A 195 13.73 8.96 22.97
N THR A 196 13.41 8.45 24.15
CA THR A 196 13.83 9.04 25.44
C THR A 196 15.33 8.90 25.66
N ILE A 197 15.90 7.71 25.40
CA ILE A 197 17.36 7.46 25.47
C ILE A 197 18.12 8.44 24.55
N PHE A 198 17.69 8.61 23.30
CA PHE A 198 18.32 9.56 22.38
C PHE A 198 18.15 11.02 22.84
N ARG A 199 17.01 11.44 23.40
CA ARG A 199 16.87 12.78 23.99
C ARG A 199 17.80 13.01 25.19
N CYS A 200 18.08 11.97 25.98
CA CYS A 200 18.95 12.06 27.15
C CYS A 200 20.46 11.88 26.88
N SER A 201 20.89 11.54 25.66
CA SER A 201 22.31 11.42 25.30
C SER A 201 22.68 12.13 23.99
N THR A 202 23.31 13.30 24.11
CA THR A 202 23.95 14.00 22.98
C THR A 202 25.04 13.15 22.32
N SER A 203 25.73 12.30 23.09
CA SER A 203 26.73 11.37 22.53
C SER A 203 26.09 10.34 21.59
N ALA A 204 24.91 9.82 21.93
CA ALA A 204 24.16 8.91 21.04
C ALA A 204 23.68 9.62 19.78
N GLN A 205 23.25 10.88 19.88
CA GLN A 205 22.87 11.71 18.72
C GLN A 205 24.07 11.97 17.79
N ASN A 206 25.24 12.31 18.34
CA ASN A 206 26.44 12.60 17.56
C ASN A 206 26.97 11.33 16.85
N MET A 207 27.05 10.20 17.55
CA MET A 207 27.46 8.91 16.95
C MET A 207 26.52 8.50 15.80
N LEU A 208 25.21 8.73 15.95
CA LEU A 208 24.23 8.49 14.90
C LEU A 208 24.49 9.38 13.67
N GLN A 209 24.76 10.68 13.87
CA GLN A 209 25.06 11.62 12.77
C GLN A 209 26.38 11.26 12.05
N GLU A 210 27.41 10.85 12.78
CA GLU A 210 28.67 10.40 12.18
C GLU A 210 28.49 9.18 11.27
N GLU A 211 27.69 8.19 11.68
CA GLU A 211 27.43 7.01 10.84
C GLU A 211 26.51 7.30 9.65
N LYS A 212 25.55 8.24 9.76
CA LYS A 212 24.85 8.79 8.57
C LYS A 212 25.85 9.35 7.57
N LEU A 213 26.86 10.10 8.03
CA LEU A 213 27.87 10.73 7.16
C LEU A 213 28.83 9.70 6.54
N LYS A 214 29.29 8.71 7.31
CA LYS A 214 30.18 7.64 6.82
C LYS A 214 29.52 6.77 5.75
N ARG A 215 28.19 6.54 5.83
CA ARG A 215 27.41 5.83 4.80
C ARG A 215 27.44 6.53 3.43
N HIS A 216 27.26 7.85 3.40
CA HIS A 216 27.25 8.64 2.16
C HIS A 216 28.58 8.62 1.39
N LEU A 217 29.67 8.17 2.01
CA LEU A 217 31.03 8.16 1.45
C LEU A 217 31.53 6.76 1.05
N ARG A 218 30.70 5.70 1.19
CA ARG A 218 31.07 4.32 0.82
C ARG A 218 30.48 3.91 -0.53
N PRO A 219 31.25 3.33 -1.46
CA PRO A 219 30.71 2.59 -2.60
C PRO A 219 29.91 1.38 -2.11
N SER A 220 28.70 1.19 -2.63
CA SER A 220 27.79 0.13 -2.16
C SER A 220 28.19 -1.26 -2.69
N ASN A 221 29.12 -1.90 -2.00
CA ASN A 221 29.45 -3.32 -2.17
C ASN A 221 28.51 -4.18 -1.32
N ALA A 222 27.22 -4.21 -1.65
CA ALA A 222 26.21 -5.00 -0.95
C ALA A 222 26.40 -6.52 -1.21
N THR A 223 27.29 -7.17 -0.46
CA THR A 223 27.44 -8.63 -0.47
C THR A 223 26.28 -9.31 0.26
N SER A 224 25.14 -9.42 -0.41
CA SER A 224 24.01 -10.22 0.06
C SER A 224 24.43 -11.69 0.15
N ASN A 225 24.65 -12.19 1.38
CA ASN A 225 24.84 -13.62 1.63
C ASN A 225 23.50 -14.35 1.41
N ILE A 226 23.22 -14.67 0.15
CA ILE A 226 22.06 -15.47 -0.24
C ILE A 226 22.25 -16.88 0.34
N TYR A 227 21.43 -17.23 1.32
CA TYR A 227 21.31 -18.61 1.79
C TYR A 227 20.83 -19.48 0.63
N ASN A 228 21.67 -20.43 0.21
CA ASN A 228 21.43 -21.30 -0.94
C ASN A 228 20.22 -22.23 -0.73
N LEU A 229 19.02 -21.72 -0.98
CA LEU A 229 17.78 -22.49 -1.12
C LEU A 229 17.62 -23.07 -2.54
N ALA A 230 18.75 -23.45 -3.15
CA ALA A 230 18.84 -24.19 -4.42
C ALA A 230 18.35 -25.66 -4.32
N GLN A 231 17.66 -26.00 -3.23
CA GLN A 231 16.93 -27.25 -3.06
C GLN A 231 15.50 -26.89 -2.69
N ALA A 232 14.56 -27.16 -3.60
CA ALA A 232 13.17 -27.30 -3.20
C ALA A 232 13.12 -28.39 -2.11
N PRO A 233 12.53 -28.14 -0.93
CA PRO A 233 12.55 -29.10 0.15
C PRO A 233 11.86 -30.38 -0.33
N THR A 234 12.63 -31.47 -0.42
CA THR A 234 12.10 -32.81 -0.70
C THR A 234 10.97 -33.06 0.27
N LEU A 235 9.77 -33.39 -0.25
CA LEU A 235 8.57 -33.69 0.53
C LEU A 235 8.95 -34.54 1.75
N PRO A 236 8.90 -33.98 2.99
CA PRO A 236 9.42 -34.68 4.15
C PRO A 236 8.70 -36.01 4.31
N ASN A 237 9.47 -37.05 4.61
CA ASN A 237 8.91 -38.38 4.78
C ASN A 237 7.87 -38.35 5.91
N ALA A 238 6.87 -39.24 5.86
CA ALA A 238 5.79 -39.24 6.85
C ALA A 238 6.29 -39.36 8.32
N SER A 239 7.50 -39.88 8.52
CA SER A 239 8.22 -39.93 9.80
C SER A 239 8.72 -38.56 10.29
N GLU A 240 9.13 -37.66 9.40
CA GLU A 240 9.65 -36.32 9.71
C GLU A 240 8.50 -35.38 10.05
N GLU A 241 7.40 -35.42 9.27
CA GLU A 241 6.11 -34.82 9.66
C GLU A 241 5.54 -35.41 10.97
N GLY A 242 6.03 -36.57 11.44
CA GLY A 242 5.73 -37.10 12.77
C GLY A 242 6.43 -36.29 13.87
N ALA A 243 7.75 -36.11 13.74
CA ALA A 243 8.56 -35.36 14.69
C ALA A 243 8.15 -33.88 14.80
N PHE A 244 7.67 -33.26 13.71
CA PHE A 244 7.13 -31.90 13.77
C PHE A 244 5.84 -31.81 14.62
N ILE A 245 4.94 -32.80 14.54
CA ILE A 245 3.77 -32.87 15.43
C ILE A 245 4.22 -33.00 16.89
N ASP A 246 5.19 -33.88 17.16
CA ASP A 246 5.69 -34.11 18.51
C ASP A 246 6.32 -32.84 19.10
N ALA A 247 7.09 -32.08 18.31
CA ALA A 247 7.65 -30.80 18.71
C ALA A 247 6.58 -29.73 18.97
N TYR A 248 5.51 -29.67 18.16
CA TYR A 248 4.37 -28.79 18.42
C TYR A 248 3.71 -29.10 19.77
N PHE A 249 3.39 -30.36 20.04
CA PHE A 249 2.73 -30.74 21.30
C PHE A 249 3.65 -30.60 22.52
N ASN A 250 4.96 -30.79 22.37
CA ASN A 250 5.94 -30.63 23.46
C ASN A 250 6.32 -29.18 23.79
N HIS A 251 6.31 -28.26 22.81
CA HIS A 251 6.90 -26.92 22.98
C HIS A 251 5.97 -25.74 22.72
N VAL A 252 4.90 -25.92 21.93
CA VAL A 252 3.97 -24.84 21.54
C VAL A 252 2.59 -25.04 22.19
N HIS A 253 2.06 -26.27 22.14
CA HIS A 253 0.68 -26.56 22.57
C HIS A 253 0.40 -26.17 24.02
N ALA A 254 1.32 -26.43 24.95
CA ALA A 254 1.15 -26.08 26.35
C ALA A 254 0.99 -24.57 26.62
N ILE A 255 1.35 -23.69 25.68
CA ILE A 255 1.11 -22.24 25.76
C ILE A 255 -0.36 -21.92 25.44
N ALA A 256 -0.92 -22.55 24.40
CA ALA A 256 -2.26 -22.31 23.88
C ALA A 256 -2.98 -23.64 23.50
N PRO A 257 -3.37 -24.48 24.49
CA PRO A 257 -3.71 -25.88 24.27
C PRO A 257 -5.15 -26.11 23.74
N MET A 258 -5.45 -25.52 22.57
CA MET A 258 -6.76 -25.55 21.94
C MET A 258 -7.08 -26.86 21.21
N VAL A 259 -6.07 -27.58 20.73
CA VAL A 259 -6.22 -28.82 19.94
C VAL A 259 -6.24 -30.05 20.87
N ASP A 260 -7.14 -31.00 20.68
CA ASP A 260 -7.00 -32.32 21.33
C ASP A 260 -6.02 -33.19 20.53
N GLU A 261 -4.94 -33.62 21.17
CA GLU A 261 -3.86 -34.38 20.52
C GLU A 261 -4.32 -35.76 20.02
N ALA A 262 -5.17 -36.45 20.80
CA ALA A 262 -5.61 -37.80 20.47
C ALA A 262 -6.61 -37.78 19.30
N ASP A 263 -7.50 -36.80 19.25
CA ASP A 263 -8.39 -36.55 18.12
C ASP A 263 -7.59 -36.07 16.89
N PHE A 264 -6.60 -35.20 17.04
CA PHE A 264 -5.75 -34.71 15.95
C PHE A 264 -4.92 -35.83 15.29
N ARG A 265 -4.21 -36.64 16.10
CA ARG A 265 -3.45 -37.80 15.59
C ARG A 265 -4.37 -38.85 14.96
N ARG A 266 -5.57 -39.08 15.53
CA ARG A 266 -6.60 -39.95 14.95
C ARG A 266 -7.08 -39.44 13.58
N ALA A 267 -7.38 -38.16 13.47
CA ALA A 267 -7.84 -37.53 12.23
C ALA A 267 -6.77 -37.55 11.12
N ARG A 268 -5.48 -37.34 11.45
CA ARG A 268 -4.37 -37.47 10.48
C ARG A 268 -4.26 -38.89 9.92
N VAL A 269 -4.46 -39.93 10.72
CA VAL A 269 -4.34 -41.33 10.29
C VAL A 269 -5.59 -41.84 9.57
N GLN A 270 -6.79 -41.45 10.03
CA GLN A 270 -8.06 -41.99 9.51
C GLN A 270 -8.69 -41.15 8.39
N GLY A 271 -8.20 -39.93 8.20
CA GLY A 271 -8.80 -38.93 7.32
C GLY A 271 -10.10 -38.34 7.88
N VAL A 272 -10.44 -37.14 7.44
CA VAL A 272 -11.73 -36.52 7.74
C VAL A 272 -12.73 -36.92 6.66
N ARG A 273 -13.80 -37.61 7.07
CA ARG A 273 -14.74 -38.31 6.16
C ARG A 273 -15.82 -37.43 5.54
N ASP A 274 -16.03 -36.23 6.07
CA ASP A 274 -17.07 -35.29 5.65
C ASP A 274 -16.42 -34.17 4.83
N SER A 275 -16.91 -33.97 3.61
CA SER A 275 -16.31 -33.06 2.62
C SER A 275 -16.27 -31.61 3.10
N GLN A 276 -17.26 -31.18 3.89
CA GLN A 276 -17.33 -29.80 4.39
C GLN A 276 -16.27 -29.47 5.46
N TYR A 277 -15.61 -30.48 6.05
CA TYR A 277 -14.56 -30.29 7.05
C TYR A 277 -13.14 -30.45 6.48
N ILE A 278 -12.98 -30.86 5.22
CA ILE A 278 -11.67 -31.16 4.61
C ILE A 278 -10.75 -29.92 4.58
N GLY A 279 -11.25 -28.78 4.08
CA GLY A 279 -10.50 -27.51 4.06
C GLY A 279 -10.10 -27.03 5.46
N PRO A 280 -11.06 -26.85 6.40
CA PRO A 280 -10.77 -26.50 7.79
C PRO A 280 -9.76 -27.44 8.48
N TRP A 281 -9.85 -28.75 8.22
CA TRP A 281 -8.89 -29.73 8.73
C TRP A 281 -7.48 -29.51 8.16
N PHE A 282 -7.36 -29.35 6.83
CA PHE A 282 -6.05 -29.10 6.22
C PHE A 282 -5.43 -27.76 6.65
N ALA A 283 -6.23 -26.73 6.90
CA ALA A 283 -5.74 -25.48 7.50
C ALA A 283 -5.07 -25.75 8.87
N LEU A 284 -5.78 -26.41 9.79
CA LEU A 284 -5.27 -26.71 11.13
C LEU A 284 -4.06 -27.65 11.09
N MET A 285 -4.14 -28.73 10.31
CA MET A 285 -3.06 -29.71 10.18
C MET A 285 -1.77 -29.08 9.69
N ASN A 286 -1.85 -28.20 8.69
CA ASN A 286 -0.67 -27.51 8.17
C ASN A 286 -0.16 -26.41 9.12
N MET A 287 -1.01 -25.71 9.88
CA MET A 287 -0.54 -24.78 10.92
C MET A 287 0.19 -25.49 12.06
N VAL A 288 -0.28 -26.68 12.49
CA VAL A 288 0.43 -27.53 13.45
C VAL A 288 1.78 -27.98 12.90
N LEU A 289 1.87 -28.37 11.62
CA LEU A 289 3.15 -28.72 10.99
C LEU A 289 4.09 -27.51 10.81
N ALA A 290 3.56 -26.32 10.53
CA ALA A 290 4.35 -25.09 10.39
C ALA A 290 5.00 -24.66 11.72
N LEU A 291 4.22 -24.60 12.80
CA LEU A 291 4.74 -24.29 14.14
C LEU A 291 5.57 -25.45 14.73
N GLY A 292 5.21 -26.70 14.40
CA GLY A 292 5.97 -27.89 14.76
C GLY A 292 7.35 -27.93 14.12
N TYR A 293 7.47 -27.51 12.86
CA TYR A 293 8.76 -27.32 12.19
C TYR A 293 9.59 -26.25 12.91
N VAL A 294 9.02 -25.06 13.16
CA VAL A 294 9.69 -23.97 13.90
C VAL A 294 10.13 -24.39 15.32
N ALA A 295 9.39 -25.29 15.97
CA ALA A 295 9.75 -25.82 17.29
C ALA A 295 10.80 -26.95 17.25
N TYR A 296 10.97 -27.62 16.10
CA TYR A 296 11.87 -28.76 15.90
C TYR A 296 13.24 -28.34 15.31
N THR A 297 13.23 -27.47 14.31
CA THR A 297 14.45 -26.95 13.67
C THR A 297 14.98 -25.74 14.41
N GLY A 298 16.30 -25.63 14.57
CA GLY A 298 16.96 -24.41 15.04
C GLY A 298 17.54 -23.59 13.89
N GLY A 299 17.16 -22.31 13.81
CA GLY A 299 17.82 -21.27 13.02
C GLY A 299 17.49 -21.27 11.53
N ASN A 300 16.97 -20.13 11.04
CA ASN A 300 16.90 -19.67 9.65
C ASN A 300 16.44 -20.65 8.53
N GLN A 301 15.79 -21.77 8.88
CA GLN A 301 15.32 -22.77 7.92
C GLN A 301 13.89 -22.49 7.46
N THR A 302 13.70 -22.32 6.15
CA THR A 302 12.44 -21.85 5.55
C THR A 302 11.38 -22.94 5.34
N GLY A 303 11.62 -24.19 5.75
CA GLY A 303 10.67 -25.29 5.53
C GLY A 303 9.29 -25.10 6.17
N HIS A 304 9.18 -24.24 7.19
CA HIS A 304 7.89 -23.81 7.74
C HIS A 304 6.98 -23.11 6.72
N LEU A 305 7.55 -22.44 5.70
CA LEU A 305 6.79 -21.73 4.66
C LEU A 305 6.02 -22.70 3.74
N LEU A 306 6.52 -23.94 3.55
CA LEU A 306 5.80 -24.97 2.78
C LEU A 306 4.46 -25.30 3.44
N TYR A 307 4.46 -25.47 4.76
CA TYR A 307 3.24 -25.78 5.51
C TYR A 307 2.33 -24.55 5.62
N TYR A 308 2.88 -23.35 5.85
CA TYR A 308 2.10 -22.11 5.82
C TYR A 308 1.36 -21.92 4.48
N ARG A 309 2.05 -22.01 3.34
CA ARG A 309 1.42 -21.92 2.01
C ARG A 309 0.36 -22.99 1.75
N ARG A 310 0.45 -24.17 2.39
CA ARG A 310 -0.61 -25.19 2.36
C ARG A 310 -1.81 -24.81 3.25
N ALA A 311 -1.59 -24.16 4.39
CA ALA A 311 -2.65 -23.66 5.25
C ALA A 311 -3.39 -22.47 4.62
N SER A 312 -2.67 -21.49 4.05
CA SER A 312 -3.24 -20.28 3.43
C SER A 312 -4.24 -20.59 2.31
N LYS A 313 -4.04 -21.68 1.55
CA LYS A 313 -4.99 -22.17 0.53
C LYS A 313 -6.36 -22.63 1.08
N HIS A 314 -6.49 -22.69 2.40
CA HIS A 314 -7.72 -23.05 3.11
C HIS A 314 -8.14 -21.97 4.14
N LEU A 315 -7.47 -20.82 4.12
CA LEU A 315 -7.70 -19.65 4.97
C LEU A 315 -7.88 -18.38 4.13
N ASP A 316 -8.52 -18.52 2.96
CA ASP A 316 -8.89 -17.41 2.08
C ASP A 316 -10.17 -16.71 2.59
N PHE A 317 -10.63 -15.69 1.87
CA PHE A 317 -11.85 -14.95 2.24
C PHE A 317 -13.10 -15.86 2.31
N SER A 318 -13.13 -17.00 1.62
CA SER A 318 -14.24 -17.94 1.70
C SER A 318 -14.34 -18.63 3.06
N CYS A 319 -13.21 -18.86 3.74
CA CYS A 319 -13.18 -19.55 5.05
C CYS A 319 -13.93 -18.75 6.14
N LEU A 320 -14.00 -17.42 6.00
CA LEU A 320 -14.73 -16.52 6.90
C LEU A 320 -16.25 -16.70 6.81
N GLY A 321 -16.77 -17.20 5.68
CA GLY A 321 -18.16 -17.60 5.51
C GLY A 321 -18.51 -18.94 6.19
N THR A 322 -17.51 -19.74 6.58
CA THR A 322 -17.69 -21.09 7.12
C THR A 322 -17.22 -21.20 8.57
N GLY A 323 -18.15 -21.01 9.51
CA GLY A 323 -17.87 -21.12 10.95
C GLY A 323 -17.57 -22.56 11.41
N HIS A 324 -16.31 -22.99 11.32
CA HIS A 324 -15.86 -24.30 11.81
C HIS A 324 -14.75 -24.21 12.87
N LEU A 325 -14.73 -25.16 13.82
CA LEU A 325 -13.80 -25.15 14.96
C LEU A 325 -12.34 -25.24 14.51
N TYR A 326 -12.02 -26.10 13.53
CA TYR A 326 -10.65 -26.19 13.00
C TYR A 326 -10.21 -24.90 12.30
N THR A 327 -11.12 -24.15 11.65
CA THR A 327 -10.79 -22.84 11.05
C THR A 327 -10.44 -21.83 12.14
N VAL A 328 -11.22 -21.77 13.23
CA VAL A 328 -10.91 -20.93 14.40
C VAL A 328 -9.54 -21.31 14.99
N GLN A 329 -9.28 -22.60 15.21
CA GLN A 329 -7.99 -23.07 15.74
C GLN A 329 -6.81 -22.75 14.81
N ALA A 330 -6.98 -22.91 13.49
CA ALA A 330 -5.96 -22.57 12.50
C ALA A 330 -5.66 -21.07 12.47
N LEU A 331 -6.69 -20.21 12.49
CA LEU A 331 -6.55 -18.76 12.56
C LEU A 331 -5.92 -18.30 13.89
N SER A 332 -6.27 -18.92 15.03
CA SER A 332 -5.62 -18.66 16.33
C SER A 332 -4.12 -18.95 16.31
N LEU A 333 -3.71 -20.07 15.71
CA LEU A 333 -2.29 -20.45 15.59
C LEU A 333 -1.55 -19.57 14.56
N LEU A 334 -2.23 -19.15 13.50
CA LEU A 334 -1.69 -18.23 12.50
C LEU A 334 -1.46 -16.83 13.08
N GLY A 335 -2.49 -16.22 13.67
CA GLY A 335 -2.40 -14.89 14.27
C GLY A 335 -1.53 -14.87 15.52
N GLY A 336 -1.92 -15.62 16.56
CA GLY A 336 -1.33 -15.52 17.90
C GLY A 336 0.11 -16.06 18.03
N HIS A 337 0.62 -16.80 17.04
CA HIS A 337 2.00 -17.27 17.04
C HIS A 337 2.72 -17.03 15.70
N TYR A 338 2.21 -17.60 14.61
CA TYR A 338 3.02 -17.73 13.39
C TYR A 338 3.30 -16.40 12.68
N LEU A 339 2.32 -15.49 12.59
CA LEU A 339 2.51 -14.16 12.02
C LEU A 339 3.40 -13.27 12.90
N HIS A 340 3.33 -13.38 14.23
CA HIS A 340 4.30 -12.73 15.11
C HIS A 340 5.73 -13.28 14.94
N TYR A 341 5.91 -14.58 14.66
CA TYR A 341 7.21 -15.16 14.31
C TYR A 341 7.73 -14.71 12.94
N LEU A 342 6.84 -14.42 11.98
CA LEU A 342 7.17 -13.82 10.68
C LEU A 342 7.28 -12.28 10.70
N ASN A 343 7.29 -11.64 11.88
CA ASN A 343 7.27 -10.19 12.05
C ASN A 343 6.11 -9.47 11.31
N ARG A 344 4.88 -9.99 11.42
CA ARG A 344 3.65 -9.39 10.85
C ARG A 344 2.60 -9.08 11.92
N PRO A 345 2.88 -8.18 12.88
CA PRO A 345 2.01 -7.91 14.04
C PRO A 345 0.64 -7.30 13.70
N ASN A 346 0.51 -6.50 12.63
CA ASN A 346 -0.77 -5.92 12.23
C ASN A 346 -1.68 -6.97 11.58
N THR A 347 -1.12 -7.79 10.68
CA THR A 347 -1.81 -8.93 10.05
C THR A 347 -2.23 -9.94 11.11
N ALA A 348 -1.35 -10.22 12.09
CA ALA A 348 -1.68 -11.04 13.25
C ALA A 348 -2.91 -10.49 14.00
N HIS A 349 -2.95 -9.19 14.31
CA HIS A 349 -4.08 -8.55 14.98
C HIS A 349 -5.39 -8.63 14.18
N VAL A 350 -5.36 -8.43 12.85
CA VAL A 350 -6.53 -8.58 11.99
C VAL A 350 -7.03 -10.03 11.96
N VAL A 351 -6.13 -11.00 11.83
CA VAL A 351 -6.43 -12.44 11.86
C VAL A 351 -7.03 -12.88 13.21
N MET A 352 -6.48 -12.37 14.32
CA MET A 352 -7.03 -12.61 15.67
C MET A 352 -8.43 -12.02 15.84
N GLY A 353 -8.63 -10.78 15.37
CA GLY A 353 -9.96 -10.15 15.35
C GLY A 353 -10.99 -10.84 14.45
N ALA A 354 -10.55 -11.60 13.44
CA ALA A 354 -11.41 -12.50 12.66
C ALA A 354 -11.69 -13.80 13.43
N ALA A 355 -10.65 -14.45 13.99
CA ALA A 355 -10.78 -15.67 14.79
C ALA A 355 -11.73 -15.49 15.99
N LEU A 356 -11.63 -14.38 16.71
CA LEU A 356 -12.54 -14.01 17.80
C LEU A 356 -13.98 -13.84 17.33
N ARG A 357 -14.22 -13.14 16.22
CA ARG A 357 -15.59 -12.97 15.67
C ARG A 357 -16.17 -14.30 15.18
N MET A 358 -15.38 -15.18 14.58
CA MET A 358 -15.80 -16.54 14.24
C MET A 358 -16.08 -17.40 15.49
N ALA A 359 -15.22 -17.34 16.52
CA ALA A 359 -15.42 -18.01 17.80
C ALA A 359 -16.69 -17.54 18.53
N VAL A 360 -17.00 -16.23 18.46
CA VAL A 360 -18.25 -15.67 18.97
C VAL A 360 -19.44 -16.19 18.15
N ALA A 361 -19.38 -16.16 16.82
CA ALA A 361 -20.44 -16.62 15.93
C ALA A 361 -20.80 -18.11 16.11
N ILE A 362 -19.80 -19.00 16.28
CA ILE A 362 -20.03 -20.43 16.55
C ILE A 362 -20.29 -20.75 18.04
N GLY A 363 -20.41 -19.72 18.89
CA GLY A 363 -20.80 -19.84 20.29
C GLY A 363 -19.75 -20.48 21.21
N LEU A 364 -18.45 -20.18 21.04
CA LEU A 364 -17.41 -20.61 21.98
C LEU A 364 -17.41 -19.80 23.30
N HIS A 365 -17.92 -18.55 23.27
CA HIS A 365 -18.05 -17.64 24.41
C HIS A 365 -19.21 -17.97 25.38
N ARG A 366 -20.02 -18.99 25.08
CA ARG A 366 -21.20 -19.37 25.88
C ARG A 366 -21.07 -20.78 26.46
N SER A 367 -21.42 -20.94 27.73
CA SER A 367 -21.65 -22.27 28.32
C SER A 367 -22.88 -22.93 27.69
N SER A 368 -22.73 -24.18 27.26
CA SER A 368 -23.85 -24.97 26.73
C SER A 368 -24.74 -25.49 27.85
N HIS A 369 -25.72 -24.69 28.27
CA HIS A 369 -26.72 -25.07 29.27
C HIS A 369 -27.52 -26.34 28.91
N GLN A 370 -27.51 -26.77 27.65
CA GLN A 370 -28.24 -27.96 27.18
C GLN A 370 -27.63 -29.30 27.64
N TYR A 371 -26.40 -29.32 28.17
CA TYR A 371 -25.77 -30.55 28.69
C TYR A 371 -25.81 -30.67 30.22
N ALA A 372 -26.38 -29.69 30.93
CA ALA A 372 -26.46 -29.71 32.40
C ALA A 372 -27.59 -30.60 32.96
N SER A 373 -28.51 -31.07 32.10
CA SER A 373 -29.69 -31.85 32.51
C SER A 373 -29.68 -33.29 31.99
N GLY A 374 -29.08 -34.18 32.78
CA GLY A 374 -29.47 -35.60 32.91
C GLY A 374 -29.55 -36.46 31.63
N SER A 375 -28.40 -36.94 31.14
CA SER A 375 -28.25 -38.32 30.63
C SER A 375 -26.77 -38.68 30.43
N GLU A 376 -26.40 -39.94 30.58
CA GLU A 376 -25.00 -40.40 30.46
C GLU A 376 -24.48 -40.47 29.00
N GLN A 377 -24.45 -39.33 28.30
CA GLN A 377 -24.06 -39.25 26.89
C GLN A 377 -22.55 -39.15 26.64
N GLY A 378 -21.78 -40.01 27.31
CA GLY A 378 -20.46 -40.46 26.87
C GLY A 378 -19.28 -39.48 27.02
N SER A 379 -18.09 -40.06 27.26
CA SER A 379 -16.80 -39.35 27.36
C SER A 379 -16.54 -38.40 26.18
N GLU A 380 -16.89 -38.81 24.95
CA GLU A 380 -16.68 -38.01 23.74
C GLU A 380 -17.51 -36.72 23.67
N SER A 381 -18.59 -36.58 24.46
CA SER A 381 -19.32 -35.31 24.58
C SER A 381 -18.59 -34.32 25.51
N HIS A 382 -18.05 -34.83 26.62
CA HIS A 382 -17.22 -34.03 27.54
C HIS A 382 -15.94 -33.55 26.87
N LYS A 383 -15.21 -34.43 26.15
CA LYS A 383 -14.01 -34.03 25.39
C LYS A 383 -14.28 -32.87 24.42
N ARG A 384 -15.30 -33.00 23.56
CA ARG A 384 -15.65 -31.95 22.58
C ARG A 384 -16.10 -30.64 23.24
N THR A 385 -16.72 -30.71 24.42
CA THR A 385 -17.06 -29.53 25.22
C THR A 385 -15.80 -28.87 25.78
N GLU A 386 -14.89 -29.65 26.37
CA GLU A 386 -13.62 -29.15 26.90
C GLU A 386 -12.70 -28.60 25.79
N THR A 387 -12.63 -29.22 24.60
CA THR A 387 -11.90 -28.67 23.44
C THR A 387 -12.45 -27.30 23.03
N ARG A 388 -13.76 -27.07 23.09
CA ARG A 388 -14.37 -25.75 22.84
C ARG A 388 -14.00 -24.74 23.92
N ILE A 389 -14.02 -25.13 25.19
CA ILE A 389 -13.60 -24.30 26.33
C ILE A 389 -12.11 -23.92 26.22
N ARG A 390 -11.24 -24.87 25.92
CA ARG A 390 -9.79 -24.63 25.72
C ARG A 390 -9.52 -23.76 24.50
N THR A 391 -10.25 -23.96 23.40
CA THR A 391 -10.14 -23.10 22.22
C THR A 391 -10.54 -21.67 22.54
N TRP A 392 -11.65 -21.46 23.26
CA TRP A 392 -12.07 -20.12 23.70
C TRP A 392 -11.01 -19.43 24.55
N TRP A 393 -10.56 -20.06 25.64
CA TRP A 393 -9.61 -19.43 26.55
C TRP A 393 -8.21 -19.29 25.97
N SER A 394 -7.77 -20.21 25.09
CA SER A 394 -6.48 -20.05 24.39
C SER A 394 -6.51 -18.86 23.44
N LEU A 395 -7.59 -18.70 22.66
CA LEU A 395 -7.80 -17.55 21.78
C LEU A 395 -7.87 -16.23 22.55
N PHE A 396 -8.56 -16.20 23.70
CA PHE A 396 -8.58 -15.05 24.61
C PHE A 396 -7.18 -14.69 25.15
N CYS A 397 -6.39 -15.68 25.59
CA CYS A 397 -5.04 -15.43 26.10
C CYS A 397 -4.11 -14.89 24.99
N LEU A 398 -4.19 -15.46 23.78
CA LEU A 398 -3.41 -15.00 22.63
C LEU A 398 -3.75 -13.56 22.21
N ASP A 399 -5.02 -13.15 22.27
CA ASP A 399 -5.44 -11.77 21.96
C ASP A 399 -4.90 -10.77 23.00
N VAL A 400 -5.09 -11.04 24.29
CA VAL A 400 -4.55 -10.20 25.39
C VAL A 400 -3.01 -10.19 25.39
N TRP A 401 -2.35 -11.29 24.99
CA TRP A 401 -0.90 -11.28 24.81
C TRP A 401 -0.46 -10.41 23.62
N ALA A 402 -1.21 -10.38 22.52
CA ALA A 402 -0.93 -9.43 21.42
C ALA A 402 -1.19 -7.98 21.86
N GLY A 403 -2.30 -7.71 22.54
CA GLY A 403 -2.66 -6.41 23.12
C GLY A 403 -1.61 -5.86 24.07
N THR A 404 -1.23 -6.64 25.11
CA THR A 404 -0.15 -6.27 26.05
C THR A 404 1.22 -6.09 25.39
N THR A 405 1.48 -6.71 24.23
CA THR A 405 2.73 -6.54 23.46
C THR A 405 2.74 -5.19 22.72
N LEU A 406 1.63 -4.86 22.04
CA LEU A 406 1.55 -3.74 21.10
C LEU A 406 0.91 -2.47 21.69
N GLY A 407 0.33 -2.54 22.90
CA GLY A 407 -0.36 -1.44 23.57
C GLY A 407 -1.76 -1.10 23.02
N ARG A 408 -2.24 -1.87 22.03
CA ARG A 408 -3.58 -1.74 21.44
C ARG A 408 -4.66 -2.11 22.47
N PRO A 409 -5.86 -1.51 22.44
CA PRO A 409 -6.95 -1.95 23.32
C PRO A 409 -7.46 -3.35 22.90
N ASP A 410 -7.64 -4.25 23.88
CA ASP A 410 -8.31 -5.53 23.68
C ASP A 410 -9.79 -5.31 23.27
N VAL A 411 -10.42 -6.30 22.63
CA VAL A 411 -11.78 -6.18 22.05
C VAL A 411 -12.82 -5.72 23.10
N PRO A 412 -13.36 -4.48 23.05
CA PRO A 412 -14.09 -3.87 24.18
C PRO A 412 -15.49 -4.40 24.50
N SER A 413 -15.89 -5.58 24.02
CA SER A 413 -17.26 -6.11 24.13
C SER A 413 -17.39 -7.39 24.96
N LEU A 414 -16.36 -7.76 25.73
CA LEU A 414 -16.25 -9.04 26.44
C LEU A 414 -16.23 -8.87 27.97
N ASP A 415 -17.14 -8.03 28.48
CA ASP A 415 -17.45 -7.94 29.91
C ASP A 415 -17.73 -9.32 30.53
N ASN A 416 -17.41 -9.48 31.81
CA ASN A 416 -17.65 -10.72 32.59
C ASN A 416 -19.12 -11.21 32.61
N GLY A 417 -20.09 -10.38 32.20
CA GLY A 417 -21.49 -10.78 32.01
C GLY A 417 -21.83 -11.38 30.63
N THR A 418 -20.93 -11.24 29.65
CA THR A 418 -21.15 -11.70 28.26
C THR A 418 -20.49 -13.05 27.97
N ILE A 419 -19.33 -13.31 28.58
CA ILE A 419 -18.69 -14.63 28.59
C ILE A 419 -19.40 -15.49 29.64
N THR A 420 -20.15 -16.50 29.22
CA THR A 420 -20.72 -17.49 30.16
C THR A 420 -19.96 -18.81 30.16
N THR A 421 -18.98 -19.00 29.27
CA THR A 421 -18.06 -20.14 29.26
C THR A 421 -17.27 -20.23 30.58
N SER A 422 -17.32 -21.39 31.24
CA SER A 422 -16.53 -21.65 32.45
C SER A 422 -15.02 -21.66 32.19
N SER A 423 -14.22 -21.36 33.20
CA SER A 423 -12.76 -21.62 33.19
C SER A 423 -12.45 -23.09 32.80
N PRO A 424 -11.28 -23.39 32.21
CA PRO A 424 -10.91 -24.74 31.78
C PRO A 424 -10.99 -25.75 32.92
N ILE A 425 -11.47 -26.96 32.63
CA ILE A 425 -11.64 -28.03 33.63
C ILE A 425 -10.41 -28.95 33.56
N LEU A 426 -9.81 -29.24 34.72
CA LEU A 426 -8.72 -30.22 34.78
C LEU A 426 -9.29 -31.63 34.64
N ALA A 427 -8.95 -32.33 33.57
CA ALA A 427 -9.34 -33.72 33.35
C ALA A 427 -8.63 -34.68 34.32
N SER A 428 -7.49 -34.29 34.88
CA SER A 428 -6.78 -34.98 35.96
C SER A 428 -5.85 -34.03 36.73
N PRO A 429 -5.31 -34.43 37.89
CA PRO A 429 -4.27 -33.66 38.59
C PRO A 429 -2.96 -33.46 37.79
N LEU A 430 -2.76 -34.19 36.70
CA LEU A 430 -1.60 -34.09 35.79
C LEU A 430 -2.01 -33.59 34.39
N ASP A 431 -3.17 -32.93 34.28
CA ASP A 431 -3.59 -32.22 33.07
C ASP A 431 -2.80 -30.92 32.93
N TYR A 432 -1.52 -31.06 32.55
CA TYR A 432 -0.56 -29.96 32.39
C TYR A 432 -1.12 -28.83 31.52
N ASN A 433 -1.79 -29.20 30.42
CA ASN A 433 -2.40 -28.25 29.50
C ASN A 433 -3.56 -27.46 30.14
N GLY A 434 -4.42 -28.12 30.91
CA GLY A 434 -5.45 -27.43 31.70
C GLY A 434 -4.87 -26.54 32.82
N ILE A 435 -3.79 -26.98 33.47
CA ILE A 435 -3.08 -26.22 34.52
C ILE A 435 -2.46 -24.93 33.93
N SER A 436 -1.76 -25.06 32.80
CA SER A 436 -1.17 -23.94 32.06
C SER A 436 -2.24 -22.95 31.61
N LEU A 437 -3.28 -23.41 30.90
CA LEU A 437 -4.30 -22.51 30.36
C LEU A 437 -5.11 -21.80 31.44
N ARG A 438 -5.36 -22.42 32.59
CA ARG A 438 -6.02 -21.75 33.72
C ARG A 438 -5.13 -20.67 34.36
N ALA A 439 -3.82 -20.91 34.46
CA ALA A 439 -2.89 -19.87 34.91
C ALA A 439 -2.87 -18.68 33.93
N SER A 440 -2.80 -18.97 32.62
CA SER A 440 -2.88 -17.97 31.54
C SER A 440 -4.20 -17.19 31.56
N GLU A 441 -5.35 -17.86 31.72
CA GLU A 441 -6.68 -17.23 31.82
C GLU A 441 -6.71 -16.19 32.95
N GLN A 442 -6.25 -16.58 34.14
CA GLN A 442 -6.25 -15.73 35.32
C GLN A 442 -5.28 -14.54 35.15
N PHE A 443 -4.11 -14.77 34.57
CA PHE A 443 -3.16 -13.71 34.23
C PHE A 443 -3.75 -12.72 33.24
N CYS A 444 -4.32 -13.19 32.12
CA CYS A 444 -4.85 -12.33 31.07
C CYS A 444 -6.04 -11.49 31.55
N LYS A 445 -6.86 -11.99 32.47
CA LYS A 445 -7.92 -11.20 33.12
C LYS A 445 -7.38 -10.03 33.96
N ILE A 446 -6.20 -10.18 34.57
CA ILE A 446 -5.52 -9.08 35.29
C ILE A 446 -4.82 -8.15 34.30
N ALA A 447 -4.15 -8.70 33.29
CA ALA A 447 -3.40 -7.96 32.29
C ALA A 447 -4.30 -7.03 31.45
N ALA A 448 -5.41 -7.54 30.92
CA ALA A 448 -6.40 -6.78 30.17
C ALA A 448 -7.01 -5.63 31.00
N HIS A 449 -7.23 -5.85 32.31
CA HIS A 449 -7.69 -4.80 33.22
C HIS A 449 -6.66 -3.69 33.40
N ILE A 450 -5.38 -4.04 33.58
CA ILE A 450 -4.27 -3.08 33.66
C ILE A 450 -4.12 -2.29 32.35
N GLN A 451 -4.12 -2.99 31.21
CA GLN A 451 -4.00 -2.43 29.86
C GLN A 451 -5.15 -1.47 29.54
N HIS A 452 -6.40 -1.86 29.79
CA HIS A 452 -7.55 -0.96 29.67
C HIS A 452 -7.42 0.27 30.58
N ARG A 453 -6.97 0.09 31.82
CA ARG A 453 -6.80 1.19 32.78
C ARG A 453 -5.72 2.18 32.35
N MET A 454 -4.60 1.69 31.80
CA MET A 454 -3.49 2.49 31.26
C MET A 454 -3.84 3.17 29.92
N ALA A 455 -4.66 2.55 29.08
CA ALA A 455 -5.15 3.17 27.83
C ALA A 455 -6.03 4.41 28.09
N VAL A 456 -6.71 4.47 29.25
CA VAL A 456 -7.52 5.62 29.67
C VAL A 456 -6.71 6.67 30.44
N VAL A 457 -5.69 6.26 31.22
CA VAL A 457 -4.76 7.18 31.91
C VAL A 457 -3.33 6.64 31.81
N PRO A 458 -2.46 7.18 30.95
CA PRO A 458 -1.11 6.68 30.73
C PRO A 458 -0.18 6.76 31.96
N LEU A 459 -0.37 7.77 32.82
CA LEU A 459 0.43 7.99 34.03
C LEU A 459 -0.42 7.73 35.30
N LEU A 460 -0.55 6.46 35.67
CA LEU A 460 -1.32 6.04 36.84
C LEU A 460 -0.69 6.52 38.16
N ALA A 461 -1.52 6.72 39.19
CA ALA A 461 -1.06 7.22 40.48
C ALA A 461 -0.28 6.14 41.27
N PRO A 462 0.74 6.49 42.08
CA PRO A 462 1.52 5.52 42.84
C PRO A 462 0.75 4.49 43.69
N PRO A 463 -0.33 4.83 44.43
CA PRO A 463 -1.11 3.83 45.17
C PRO A 463 -1.90 2.90 44.25
N GLU A 464 -2.32 3.37 43.07
CA GLU A 464 -3.05 2.58 42.07
C GLU A 464 -2.11 1.59 41.36
N ILE A 465 -0.90 2.03 41.01
CA ILE A 465 0.17 1.14 40.54
C ILE A 465 0.46 0.04 41.56
N THR A 466 0.53 0.40 42.85
CA THR A 466 0.82 -0.57 43.93
C THR A 466 -0.32 -1.58 44.13
N ASP A 467 -1.59 -1.15 44.04
CA ASP A 467 -2.75 -2.05 44.07
C ASP A 467 -2.76 -3.01 42.86
N LEU A 468 -2.50 -2.52 41.65
CA LEU A 468 -2.44 -3.32 40.44
C LEU A 468 -1.27 -4.33 40.46
N ASP A 469 -0.08 -3.92 40.92
CA ASP A 469 1.06 -4.83 41.09
C ASP A 469 0.78 -5.89 42.16
N SER A 470 0.07 -5.54 43.24
CA SER A 470 -0.32 -6.51 44.27
C SER A 470 -1.21 -7.63 43.72
N LYS A 471 -2.12 -7.33 42.77
CA LYS A 471 -2.96 -8.33 42.10
C LYS A 471 -2.12 -9.28 41.25
N VAL A 472 -1.13 -8.74 40.54
CA VAL A 472 -0.18 -9.50 39.71
C VAL A 472 0.71 -10.42 40.57
N LEU A 473 1.26 -9.92 41.69
CA LEU A 473 2.05 -10.70 42.64
C LEU A 473 1.22 -11.76 43.39
N ASN A 474 -0.03 -11.44 43.76
CA ASN A 474 -0.94 -12.41 44.37
C ASN A 474 -1.27 -13.56 43.40
N TRP A 475 -1.44 -13.28 42.11
CA TRP A 475 -1.57 -14.32 41.09
C TRP A 475 -0.30 -15.18 40.99
N GLN A 476 0.90 -14.58 40.95
CA GLN A 476 2.17 -15.31 40.93
C GLN A 476 2.30 -16.28 42.12
N ASN A 477 1.92 -15.84 43.33
CA ASN A 477 1.95 -16.67 44.53
C ASN A 477 0.90 -17.80 44.50
N SER A 478 -0.21 -17.62 43.79
CA SER A 478 -1.27 -18.63 43.61
C SER A 478 -0.97 -19.70 42.54
N LEU A 479 0.13 -19.56 41.80
CA LEU A 479 0.52 -20.50 40.74
C LEU A 479 0.65 -21.94 41.27
N HIS A 480 0.21 -22.89 40.44
CA HIS A 480 0.39 -24.31 40.69
C HIS A 480 1.89 -24.65 40.83
N PRO A 481 2.33 -25.54 41.75
CA PRO A 481 3.76 -25.80 41.99
C PRO A 481 4.55 -26.15 40.72
N LEU A 482 3.97 -26.94 39.81
CA LEU A 482 4.57 -27.32 38.51
C LEU A 482 4.85 -26.13 37.55
N LEU A 483 4.27 -24.95 37.81
CA LEU A 483 4.52 -23.70 37.07
C LEU A 483 5.33 -22.69 37.91
N ARG A 484 5.21 -22.73 39.23
CA ARG A 484 5.96 -21.83 40.11
C ARG A 484 7.43 -22.28 40.24
N ASP A 485 7.63 -23.53 40.62
CA ASP A 485 8.89 -24.07 41.13
C ASP A 485 9.67 -24.77 39.99
N ALA A 486 10.85 -24.26 39.63
CA ALA A 486 11.57 -24.66 38.41
C ALA A 486 11.94 -26.16 38.41
N ASP A 487 12.50 -26.66 39.51
CA ASP A 487 12.98 -28.04 39.65
C ASP A 487 11.86 -29.09 39.57
N HIS A 488 10.61 -28.65 39.77
CA HIS A 488 9.40 -29.48 39.74
C HIS A 488 8.61 -29.30 38.43
N CYS A 489 9.10 -28.52 37.47
CA CYS A 489 8.41 -28.24 36.22
C CYS A 489 8.60 -29.37 35.19
N PRO A 490 7.52 -30.07 34.76
CA PRO A 490 7.59 -31.05 33.68
C PRO A 490 8.04 -30.41 32.37
N GLU A 491 8.76 -31.16 31.53
CA GLU A 491 9.32 -30.65 30.27
C GLU A 491 8.27 -30.02 29.34
N VAL A 492 7.09 -30.64 29.23
CA VAL A 492 5.92 -30.13 28.47
C VAL A 492 5.45 -28.75 28.96
N LEU A 493 5.66 -28.42 30.24
CA LEU A 493 5.32 -27.11 30.81
C LEU A 493 6.47 -26.08 30.73
N ARG A 494 7.68 -26.47 30.34
CA ARG A 494 8.87 -25.59 30.43
C ARG A 494 8.70 -24.32 29.58
N SER A 495 8.24 -24.45 28.32
CA SER A 495 7.94 -23.29 27.45
C SER A 495 6.88 -22.36 28.05
N ALA A 496 5.77 -22.94 28.52
CA ALA A 496 4.64 -22.16 29.06
C ALA A 496 5.00 -21.46 30.37
N ARG A 497 5.75 -22.14 31.26
CA ARG A 497 6.29 -21.56 32.50
C ARG A 497 7.23 -20.39 32.21
N ALA A 498 8.20 -20.58 31.30
CA ALA A 498 9.15 -19.54 30.94
C ALA A 498 8.42 -18.31 30.36
N LEU A 499 7.51 -18.52 29.40
CA LEU A 499 6.72 -17.43 28.81
C LEU A 499 5.83 -16.72 29.86
N LEU A 500 5.15 -17.44 30.75
CA LEU A 500 4.33 -16.84 31.81
C LEU A 500 5.16 -15.98 32.77
N ARG A 501 6.37 -16.43 33.14
CA ARG A 501 7.28 -15.65 34.00
C ARG A 501 7.81 -14.40 33.30
N CYS A 502 8.15 -14.50 32.01
CA CYS A 502 8.58 -13.35 31.23
C CYS A 502 7.43 -12.34 30.98
N ARG A 503 6.21 -12.82 30.69
CA ARG A 503 4.99 -12.01 30.57
C ARG A 503 4.65 -11.28 31.85
N LEU A 504 4.73 -11.97 33.00
CA LEU A 504 4.63 -11.39 34.34
C LEU A 504 5.61 -10.22 34.52
N CYS A 505 6.91 -10.46 34.28
CA CYS A 505 7.95 -9.45 34.39
C CYS A 505 7.68 -8.22 33.50
N THR A 506 7.35 -8.42 32.22
CA THR A 506 7.15 -7.28 31.29
C THR A 506 5.84 -6.53 31.54
N LEU A 507 4.77 -7.17 32.05
CA LEU A 507 3.56 -6.46 32.49
C LEU A 507 3.88 -5.51 33.66
N ARG A 508 4.71 -5.96 34.62
CA ARG A 508 5.19 -5.12 35.72
C ARG A 508 6.10 -4.00 35.20
N LEU A 509 7.01 -4.26 34.26
CA LEU A 509 7.80 -3.20 33.61
C LEU A 509 6.90 -2.15 32.96
N ALA A 510 5.90 -2.56 32.16
CA ALA A 510 5.00 -1.64 31.48
C ALA A 510 4.22 -0.75 32.47
N LEU A 511 3.80 -1.28 33.62
CA LEU A 511 3.07 -0.54 34.65
C LEU A 511 3.92 0.55 35.34
N TYR A 512 5.20 0.28 35.61
CA TYR A 512 6.09 1.21 36.33
C TYR A 512 6.88 2.16 35.40
N ARG A 513 7.14 1.74 34.14
CA ARG A 513 7.95 2.46 33.15
C ARG A 513 7.54 3.93 32.89
N PRO A 514 6.25 4.32 32.82
CA PRO A 514 5.85 5.70 32.57
C PRO A 514 6.47 6.72 33.55
N HIS A 515 6.64 6.35 34.83
CA HIS A 515 7.26 7.24 35.82
C HIS A 515 8.77 7.41 35.60
N LEU A 516 9.48 6.36 35.17
CA LEU A 516 10.89 6.46 34.79
C LEU A 516 11.08 7.33 33.53
N VAL A 517 10.25 7.12 32.51
CA VAL A 517 10.29 7.92 31.26
C VAL A 517 9.98 9.38 31.54
N ASN A 518 8.92 9.66 32.32
CA ASN A 518 8.57 11.02 32.70
C ASN A 518 9.67 11.69 33.55
N ALA A 519 10.30 10.98 34.48
CA ALA A 519 11.43 11.52 35.25
C ALA A 519 12.63 11.86 34.36
N ALA A 520 12.98 10.99 33.40
CA ALA A 520 14.06 11.24 32.45
C ALA A 520 13.81 12.48 31.57
N LEU A 521 12.58 12.63 31.05
CA LEU A 521 12.22 13.73 30.15
C LEU A 521 12.18 15.11 30.83
N ASN A 522 11.95 15.17 32.14
CA ASN A 522 11.86 16.42 32.90
C ASN A 522 13.22 16.87 33.52
N ARG A 523 14.32 16.14 33.27
CA ARG A 523 15.66 16.50 33.76
C ARG A 523 16.42 17.36 32.74
N GLY A 524 16.22 18.68 32.83
CA GLY A 524 17.10 19.69 32.24
C GLY A 524 18.27 20.06 33.18
N PRO A 525 19.37 20.62 32.66
CA PRO A 525 20.58 20.93 33.45
C PRO A 525 20.34 21.88 34.63
N ASP A 526 19.37 22.79 34.53
CA ASP A 526 19.05 23.80 35.55
C ASP A 526 17.85 23.43 36.44
N CYS A 527 17.27 22.23 36.31
CA CYS A 527 16.03 21.84 37.00
C CYS A 527 16.29 20.81 38.13
N PRO A 528 16.19 21.20 39.42
CA PRO A 528 16.35 20.25 40.53
C PRO A 528 15.17 19.27 40.61
N SER A 529 15.44 17.99 40.89
CA SER A 529 14.41 16.93 40.88
C SER A 529 13.28 17.19 41.88
N SER A 530 12.12 17.66 41.42
CA SER A 530 10.91 17.87 42.24
C SER A 530 10.08 16.60 42.46
N GLU A 531 10.65 15.43 42.14
CA GLU A 531 10.07 14.10 42.27
C GLU A 531 9.74 13.78 43.75
N THR A 532 8.50 13.35 44.04
CA THR A 532 8.12 12.91 45.39
C THR A 532 8.74 11.57 45.75
N THR A 533 8.91 11.27 47.05
CA THR A 533 9.49 10.01 47.53
C THR A 533 8.81 8.78 46.90
N ALA A 534 7.47 8.78 46.84
CA ALA A 534 6.71 7.70 46.23
C ALA A 534 7.05 7.47 44.75
N VAL A 535 7.28 8.54 43.96
CA VAL A 535 7.70 8.43 42.55
C VAL A 535 9.13 7.87 42.47
N LYS A 536 10.05 8.31 43.34
CA LYS A 536 11.41 7.75 43.41
C LYS A 536 11.41 6.25 43.76
N ASP A 537 10.48 5.82 44.61
CA ASP A 537 10.31 4.41 44.97
C ASP A 537 9.71 3.57 43.82
N LEU A 538 8.77 4.11 43.02
CA LEU A 538 8.33 3.48 41.77
C LEU A 538 9.50 3.33 40.77
N ILE A 539 10.32 4.37 40.61
CA ILE A 539 11.45 4.36 39.67
C ILE A 539 12.50 3.31 40.07
N ARG A 540 12.83 3.20 41.36
CA ARG A 540 13.71 2.13 41.88
C ARG A 540 13.10 0.75 41.64
N THR A 541 11.80 0.61 41.87
CA THR A 541 11.07 -0.66 41.65
C THR A 541 11.11 -1.07 40.18
N CYS A 542 10.95 -0.13 39.23
CA CYS A 542 11.07 -0.38 37.78
C CYS A 542 12.44 -0.95 37.39
N ARG A 543 13.53 -0.41 37.95
CA ARG A 543 14.91 -0.87 37.71
C ARG A 543 15.16 -2.25 38.32
N ASN A 544 14.68 -2.49 39.54
CA ASN A 544 14.78 -3.79 40.18
C ASN A 544 14.05 -4.87 39.38
N ILE A 545 12.82 -4.59 38.90
CA ILE A 545 12.10 -5.50 38.01
C ILE A 545 12.90 -5.78 36.73
N ALA A 546 13.60 -4.80 36.16
CA ALA A 546 14.43 -5.02 34.96
C ALA A 546 15.62 -5.96 35.24
N VAL A 547 16.26 -5.84 36.41
CA VAL A 547 17.30 -6.80 36.85
C VAL A 547 16.70 -8.20 37.06
N ASP A 548 15.60 -8.29 37.84
CA ASP A 548 14.87 -9.55 38.10
C ASP A 548 14.42 -10.24 36.80
N THR A 549 14.09 -9.46 35.75
CA THR A 549 13.67 -9.96 34.44
C THR A 549 14.83 -10.64 33.71
N ILE A 550 15.99 -9.99 33.65
CA ILE A 550 17.18 -10.52 32.97
C ILE A 550 17.68 -11.77 33.69
N ASP A 551 17.71 -11.77 35.02
CA ASP A 551 18.15 -12.93 35.81
C ASP A 551 17.12 -14.08 35.80
N THR A 552 15.82 -13.77 35.73
CA THR A 552 14.78 -14.79 35.48
C THR A 552 14.95 -15.45 34.11
N ILE A 553 15.21 -14.65 33.06
CA ILE A 553 15.44 -15.17 31.71
C ILE A 553 16.73 -16.00 31.67
N ALA A 554 17.80 -15.56 32.34
CA ALA A 554 19.06 -16.28 32.47
C ALA A 554 18.89 -17.68 33.09
N ALA A 555 17.98 -17.82 34.06
CA ALA A 555 17.70 -19.07 34.76
C ALA A 555 16.70 -20.00 34.05
N ASP A 556 15.71 -19.44 33.34
CA ASP A 556 14.58 -20.22 32.79
C ASP A 556 14.68 -20.52 31.29
N TRP A 557 15.53 -19.84 30.51
CA TRP A 557 15.66 -20.10 29.07
C TRP A 557 16.35 -21.43 28.79
N PHE A 558 16.05 -22.02 27.62
CA PHE A 558 16.71 -23.26 27.17
C PHE A 558 16.94 -23.27 25.65
N PRO A 559 17.85 -24.12 25.12
CA PRO A 559 18.16 -24.20 23.69
C PRO A 559 17.01 -24.74 22.82
N ASN A 560 16.04 -23.86 22.50
CA ASN A 560 14.95 -24.10 21.58
C ASN A 560 14.50 -22.77 20.94
N GLN A 561 14.06 -22.81 19.68
CA GLN A 561 13.66 -21.61 18.93
C GLN A 561 12.44 -20.88 19.52
N ILE A 562 11.45 -21.60 20.07
CA ILE A 562 10.28 -20.99 20.74
C ILE A 562 10.71 -20.33 22.06
N SER A 563 11.61 -20.97 22.83
CA SER A 563 12.14 -20.37 24.06
C SER A 563 12.95 -19.11 23.75
N ALA A 564 13.90 -19.17 22.81
CA ALA A 564 14.77 -18.06 22.47
C ALA A 564 13.99 -16.86 21.91
N TRP A 565 13.06 -17.09 20.98
CA TRP A 565 12.23 -16.03 20.39
C TRP A 565 11.48 -15.21 21.46
N HIS A 566 10.86 -15.88 22.43
CA HIS A 566 10.21 -15.19 23.55
C HIS A 566 11.22 -14.52 24.50
N SER A 567 12.29 -15.22 24.90
CA SER A 567 13.29 -14.69 25.83
C SER A 567 13.98 -13.42 25.32
N VAL A 568 14.31 -13.33 24.03
CA VAL A 568 14.90 -12.14 23.40
C VAL A 568 14.02 -10.91 23.61
N TRP A 569 12.71 -11.02 23.33
CA TRP A 569 11.78 -9.91 23.43
C TRP A 569 11.68 -9.33 24.85
N HIS A 570 11.46 -10.22 25.82
CA HIS A 570 11.33 -9.83 27.22
C HIS A 570 12.64 -9.29 27.81
N MET A 571 13.80 -9.74 27.31
CA MET A 571 15.12 -9.28 27.74
C MET A 571 15.48 -7.91 27.15
N PHE A 572 15.19 -7.64 25.88
CA PHE A 572 15.43 -6.34 25.24
C PHE A 572 14.61 -5.22 25.93
N GLN A 573 13.34 -5.49 26.26
CA GLN A 573 12.47 -4.63 27.06
C GLN A 573 13.07 -4.23 28.43
N ALA A 574 13.84 -5.13 29.07
CA ALA A 574 14.49 -4.88 30.35
C ALA A 574 15.83 -4.15 30.18
N ALA A 575 16.63 -4.52 29.17
CA ALA A 575 17.90 -3.87 28.87
C ALA A 575 17.74 -2.36 28.62
N LEU A 576 16.74 -1.94 27.85
CA LEU A 576 16.46 -0.52 27.60
C LEU A 576 16.14 0.28 28.88
N VAL A 577 15.51 -0.34 29.89
CA VAL A 577 15.22 0.30 31.19
C VAL A 577 16.52 0.55 31.98
N LEU A 578 17.46 -0.39 31.95
CA LEU A 578 18.77 -0.24 32.59
C LEU A 578 19.68 0.76 31.84
N LEU A 579 19.63 0.76 30.50
CA LEU A 579 20.35 1.74 29.67
C LEU A 579 19.90 3.18 29.97
N LEU A 580 18.59 3.44 30.01
CA LEU A 580 18.08 4.77 30.38
C LEU A 580 18.51 5.17 31.80
N ALA A 581 18.55 4.23 32.74
CA ALA A 581 19.01 4.49 34.11
C ALA A 581 20.52 4.85 34.16
N LEU A 582 21.38 4.13 33.43
CA LEU A 582 22.82 4.41 33.36
C LEU A 582 23.20 5.71 32.65
N ILE A 583 22.33 6.19 31.75
CA ILE A 583 22.48 7.47 31.03
C ILE A 583 21.98 8.63 31.90
N THR A 584 20.86 8.46 32.61
CA THR A 584 20.22 9.54 33.40
C THR A 584 20.71 9.64 34.85
N GLU A 585 21.37 8.62 35.39
CA GLU A 585 21.95 8.57 36.74
C GLU A 585 23.29 7.80 36.75
N PRO A 586 24.34 8.27 36.05
CA PRO A 586 25.62 7.57 35.96
C PRO A 586 26.34 7.42 37.32
N GLU A 587 26.04 8.29 38.29
CA GLU A 587 26.62 8.30 39.65
C GLU A 587 25.78 7.51 40.68
N ASN A 588 24.73 6.79 40.27
CA ASN A 588 23.91 6.02 41.21
C ASN A 588 24.70 4.88 41.86
N THR A 589 24.48 4.63 43.15
CA THR A 589 25.09 3.50 43.90
C THR A 589 24.81 2.12 43.30
N GLU A 590 23.70 1.97 42.58
CA GLU A 590 23.31 0.73 41.90
C GLU A 590 23.85 0.64 40.44
N ALA A 591 24.50 1.68 39.92
CA ALA A 591 24.93 1.72 38.52
C ALA A 591 25.88 0.55 38.15
N GLN A 592 26.77 0.14 39.06
CA GLN A 592 27.65 -1.01 38.83
C GLN A 592 26.88 -2.34 38.69
N LEU A 593 25.73 -2.48 39.37
CA LEU A 593 24.87 -3.67 39.24
C LEU A 593 24.19 -3.66 37.87
N TRP A 594 23.57 -2.54 37.47
CA TRP A 594 22.89 -2.42 36.18
C TRP A 594 23.84 -2.66 35.00
N ASP A 595 25.10 -2.21 35.12
CA ASP A 595 26.18 -2.41 34.16
C ASP A 595 26.51 -3.91 34.00
N GLN A 596 26.74 -4.63 35.09
CA GLN A 596 26.96 -6.09 35.09
C GLN A 596 25.76 -6.87 34.54
N THR A 597 24.54 -6.44 34.85
CA THR A 597 23.31 -7.07 34.33
C THR A 597 23.14 -6.83 32.82
N LEU A 598 23.54 -5.68 32.28
CA LEU A 598 23.53 -5.41 30.84
C LEU A 598 24.60 -6.21 30.08
N GLN A 599 25.78 -6.40 30.67
CA GLN A 599 26.80 -7.31 30.13
C GLN A 599 26.24 -8.75 30.06
N ARG A 600 25.62 -9.24 31.14
CA ARG A 600 24.92 -10.54 31.18
C ARG A 600 23.82 -10.67 30.12
N ALA A 601 23.00 -9.64 29.93
CA ALA A 601 21.97 -9.63 28.88
C ALA A 601 22.59 -9.71 27.47
N THR A 602 23.71 -9.04 27.25
CA THR A 602 24.46 -9.05 25.99
C THR A 602 25.05 -10.43 25.68
N ASP A 603 25.56 -11.12 26.70
CA ASP A 603 26.06 -12.50 26.58
C ASP A 603 24.94 -13.52 26.31
N LEU A 604 23.77 -13.33 26.93
CA LEU A 604 22.59 -14.17 26.72
C LEU A 604 22.01 -14.00 25.30
N LEU A 605 21.96 -12.76 24.80
CA LEU A 605 21.55 -12.48 23.42
C LEU A 605 22.45 -13.18 22.39
N HIS A 606 23.77 -13.19 22.60
CA HIS A 606 24.70 -13.95 21.75
C HIS A 606 24.52 -15.48 21.86
N GLN A 607 24.20 -16.02 23.05
CA GLN A 607 23.88 -17.44 23.21
C GLN A 607 22.57 -17.86 22.52
N MET A 608 21.62 -16.93 22.37
CA MET A 608 20.32 -17.13 21.72
C MET A 608 20.35 -16.95 20.20
N GLU A 609 21.35 -16.27 19.65
CA GLU A 609 21.52 -15.93 18.22
C GLU A 609 21.26 -17.10 17.25
N ARG A 610 21.84 -18.28 17.53
CA ARG A 610 21.66 -19.50 16.73
C ARG A 610 20.23 -20.06 16.71
N TRP A 611 19.37 -19.62 17.62
CA TRP A 611 17.97 -20.03 17.75
C TRP A 611 16.98 -18.92 17.34
N CYS A 612 17.39 -17.66 17.47
CA CYS A 612 16.59 -16.49 17.10
C CYS A 612 17.52 -15.41 16.50
N PRO A 613 17.49 -15.17 15.17
CA PRO A 613 18.33 -14.16 14.52
C PRO A 613 18.15 -12.74 15.10
N GLY A 614 16.94 -12.40 15.56
CA GLY A 614 16.63 -11.12 16.23
C GLY A 614 17.42 -10.90 17.53
N ALA A 615 17.99 -11.95 18.15
CA ALA A 615 18.88 -11.81 19.30
C ALA A 615 20.18 -11.08 18.96
N SER A 616 20.74 -11.32 17.76
CA SER A 616 21.99 -10.68 17.31
C SER A 616 21.80 -9.17 17.19
N ARG A 617 20.79 -8.76 16.40
CA ARG A 617 20.35 -7.38 16.21
C ARG A 617 19.95 -6.69 17.52
N SER A 618 19.23 -7.38 18.41
CA SER A 618 18.91 -6.84 19.75
C SER A 618 20.18 -6.55 20.56
N GLY A 619 21.17 -7.45 20.51
CA GLY A 619 22.46 -7.27 21.16
C GLY A 619 23.32 -6.17 20.54
N GLU A 620 23.30 -6.04 19.22
CA GLU A 620 23.92 -4.93 18.46
C GLU A 620 23.39 -3.57 18.92
N VAL A 621 22.07 -3.39 19.00
CA VAL A 621 21.46 -2.12 19.47
C VAL A 621 21.75 -1.83 20.94
N VAL A 622 21.71 -2.86 21.81
CA VAL A 622 22.10 -2.69 23.23
C VAL A 622 23.57 -2.25 23.36
N ARG A 623 24.49 -2.85 22.61
CA ARG A 623 25.92 -2.46 22.59
C ARG A 623 26.14 -1.04 22.07
N PHE A 624 25.42 -0.62 21.03
CA PHE A 624 25.49 0.75 20.49
C PHE A 624 25.03 1.80 21.51
N LEU A 625 23.85 1.60 22.13
CA LEU A 625 23.32 2.54 23.12
C LEU A 625 24.15 2.55 24.41
N TYR A 626 24.81 1.44 24.75
CA TYR A 626 25.74 1.34 25.88
C TYR A 626 27.05 2.10 25.64
N SER A 627 27.66 1.98 24.45
CA SER A 627 28.92 2.68 24.14
C SER A 627 28.75 4.20 24.04
N ALA A 628 27.55 4.69 23.73
CA ALA A 628 27.18 6.10 23.69
C ALA A 628 27.07 6.80 25.06
N ARG A 629 27.65 6.23 26.13
CA ARG A 629 27.63 6.76 27.51
C ARG A 629 28.80 7.69 27.86
N GLY A 630 29.86 7.72 27.04
CA GLY A 630 31.05 8.56 27.26
C GLY A 630 32.36 7.77 27.41
N PRO A 631 33.52 8.44 27.58
CA PRO A 631 34.85 7.88 27.32
C PRO A 631 35.39 6.96 28.44
N SER A 632 34.70 5.85 28.71
CA SER A 632 35.08 4.82 29.68
C SER A 632 35.32 3.47 29.00
N SER A 633 36.54 3.29 28.48
CA SER A 633 37.19 1.98 28.24
C SER A 633 36.37 0.87 27.56
N LEU A 634 35.96 1.07 26.31
CA LEU A 634 35.98 -0.03 25.35
C LEU A 634 37.36 -0.05 24.65
N PRO A 635 38.06 -1.20 24.56
CA PRO A 635 39.32 -1.28 23.82
C PRO A 635 39.13 -0.85 22.36
N ALA A 636 40.15 -0.24 21.76
CA ALA A 636 40.11 0.18 20.35
C ALA A 636 39.82 -1.01 19.39
N GLU A 637 40.26 -2.20 19.77
CA GLU A 637 39.95 -3.46 19.08
C GLU A 637 38.44 -3.75 19.07
N VAL A 638 37.74 -3.52 20.20
CA VAL A 638 36.29 -3.72 20.29
C VAL A 638 35.54 -2.65 19.50
N LEU A 639 36.02 -1.40 19.50
CA LEU A 639 35.49 -0.34 18.63
C LEU A 639 35.70 -0.66 17.14
N SER A 640 36.80 -1.33 16.77
CA SER A 640 36.99 -1.83 15.40
C SER A 640 36.12 -3.04 15.06
N SER A 641 35.76 -3.88 16.05
CA SER A 641 34.78 -4.96 15.86
C SER A 641 33.32 -4.50 15.94
N ILE A 642 33.04 -3.24 16.31
CA ILE A 642 31.72 -2.60 16.14
C ILE A 642 31.53 -2.16 14.67
N CYS A 643 31.98 -3.02 13.74
CA CYS A 643 31.42 -3.10 12.40
C CYS A 643 30.04 -3.75 12.50
N LEU A 644 29.09 -2.98 13.03
CA LEU A 644 27.67 -3.32 13.06
C LEU A 644 27.22 -3.74 11.66
N SER A 645 26.43 -4.82 11.58
CA SER A 645 25.90 -5.26 10.29
C SER A 645 25.11 -4.12 9.63
N ASP A 646 25.27 -3.90 8.32
CA ASP A 646 24.68 -2.72 7.66
C ASP A 646 23.16 -2.62 7.96
N ASN A 647 22.47 -3.75 7.84
CA ASN A 647 21.05 -3.95 8.16
C ASN A 647 20.62 -3.43 9.56
N ALA A 648 21.46 -3.59 10.60
CA ALA A 648 21.11 -3.18 11.95
C ALA A 648 21.23 -1.66 12.17
N PHE A 649 22.03 -0.98 11.34
CA PHE A 649 22.18 0.47 11.36
C PHE A 649 21.14 1.21 10.52
N ASP A 650 20.77 0.69 9.34
CA ASP A 650 19.85 1.40 8.43
C ASP A 650 18.52 1.76 9.11
N ASP A 651 17.93 0.82 9.86
CA ASP A 651 16.71 1.07 10.63
C ASP A 651 16.93 2.03 11.81
N LEU A 652 18.12 2.03 12.43
CA LEU A 652 18.46 2.96 13.51
C LEU A 652 18.65 4.40 13.00
N LEU A 653 19.10 4.54 11.74
CA LEU A 653 19.47 5.83 11.12
C LEU A 653 18.26 6.57 10.51
N ASN A 654 17.09 5.94 10.44
CA ASN A 654 15.81 6.57 10.05
C ASN A 654 15.21 7.52 11.12
N MET A 655 16.05 8.05 12.02
CA MET A 655 15.67 9.16 12.91
C MET A 655 15.74 10.51 12.21
N ASP A 656 14.63 11.25 12.18
CA ASP A 656 14.65 12.72 12.20
C ASP A 656 14.11 13.18 13.58
N MET A 657 14.95 13.90 14.33
CA MET A 657 14.73 14.21 15.75
C MET A 657 14.69 15.71 16.07
N LEU A 658 14.92 16.58 15.07
CA LEU A 658 15.06 18.03 15.24
C LEU A 658 14.01 18.77 14.41
N GLY A 659 12.83 18.94 15.01
CA GLY A 659 11.84 19.90 14.53
C GLY A 659 12.21 21.32 14.96
N ALA A 660 12.55 22.17 13.99
CA ALA A 660 12.84 23.61 14.09
C ALA A 660 14.19 24.04 14.71
N GLU A 661 14.59 25.26 14.30
CA GLU A 661 15.66 26.12 14.86
C GLU A 661 17.09 25.57 14.95
N THR A 662 17.77 25.52 13.79
CA THR A 662 19.18 25.96 13.71
C THR A 662 19.36 26.95 12.55
N GLY A 663 20.18 27.98 12.76
CA GLY A 663 20.41 29.05 11.78
C GLY A 663 21.47 28.69 10.73
N TRP A 664 21.44 29.43 9.61
CA TRP A 664 22.43 29.30 8.54
C TRP A 664 23.84 29.59 9.06
N ILE A 665 24.77 28.64 8.91
CA ILE A 665 26.20 28.86 9.13
C ILE A 665 26.81 29.31 7.80
N ASP A 666 27.36 30.53 7.82
CA ASP A 666 28.05 31.17 6.70
C ASP A 666 29.42 30.52 6.47
N PHE A 667 29.63 29.95 5.27
CA PHE A 667 30.81 29.14 4.95
C PHE A 667 32.04 29.92 4.47
N ASP A 668 31.94 31.24 4.26
CA ASP A 668 33.05 32.09 3.77
C ASP A 668 34.17 32.36 4.83
N LYS A 669 34.22 31.59 5.92
CA LYS A 669 35.14 31.81 7.07
C LYS A 669 35.86 30.58 7.61
N LEU A 670 36.51 29.81 6.73
CA LEU A 670 37.67 29.00 7.12
C LEU A 670 38.72 28.98 6.01
N GLY A 671 39.85 29.65 6.26
CA GLY A 671 40.91 29.88 5.27
C GLY A 671 41.81 28.67 5.03
N SER A 672 42.36 28.60 3.82
CA SER A 672 43.28 27.54 3.39
C SER A 672 44.61 27.50 4.14
N PRO A 673 45.08 26.31 4.56
CA PRO A 673 46.50 26.02 4.72
C PRO A 673 47.03 25.25 3.50
N THR A 674 48.19 25.68 3.02
CA THR A 674 49.00 24.99 2.00
C THR A 674 49.42 23.58 2.45
N GLY A 675 49.53 22.63 1.52
CA GLY A 675 50.13 21.31 1.77
C GLY A 675 51.66 21.35 1.97
N PRO A 676 52.28 20.17 2.06
CA PRO A 676 53.29 19.86 1.03
C PRO A 676 53.13 18.46 0.42
N GLU A 677 53.89 18.22 -0.64
CA GLU A 677 54.02 16.94 -1.36
C GLU A 677 54.73 15.86 -0.52
N ILE A 678 54.61 14.57 -0.90
CA ILE A 678 55.76 13.78 -1.40
C ILE A 678 55.35 12.37 -1.89
N GLN A 679 55.70 12.11 -3.16
CA GLN A 679 56.10 10.85 -3.82
C GLN A 679 55.35 9.53 -3.60
N VAL A 680 54.86 9.00 -4.73
CA VAL A 680 54.58 7.58 -4.97
C VAL A 680 55.87 6.74 -4.88
N LEU A 681 55.82 5.62 -4.15
CA LEU A 681 56.78 4.50 -4.28
C LEU A 681 56.00 3.20 -4.41
N GLY A 682 55.95 2.63 -5.62
CA GLY A 682 55.30 1.35 -5.88
C GLY A 682 56.25 0.16 -5.69
N ARG A 683 55.69 -1.01 -5.34
CA ARG A 683 56.31 -2.33 -5.52
C ARG A 683 55.24 -3.42 -5.67
N GLU A 684 55.39 -4.23 -6.71
CA GLU A 684 54.62 -5.47 -6.91
C GLU A 684 55.16 -6.62 -6.04
N PRO A 685 54.38 -7.71 -5.85
CA PRO A 685 54.67 -8.71 -4.82
C PRO A 685 55.60 -9.84 -5.27
N GLN A 686 56.37 -10.40 -4.33
CA GLN A 686 57.02 -11.72 -4.51
C GLN A 686 56.97 -12.60 -3.25
N ILE A 687 56.06 -13.58 -3.31
CA ILE A 687 56.27 -15.01 -3.05
C ILE A 687 57.30 -15.41 -1.97
N LEU A 688 56.78 -15.92 -0.85
CA LEU A 688 57.24 -17.14 -0.15
C LEU A 688 56.01 -17.67 0.65
N GLY A 689 55.78 -18.96 0.87
CA GLY A 689 56.46 -20.16 0.38
C GLY A 689 56.48 -21.25 1.46
N SER A 690 55.57 -22.23 1.34
CA SER A 690 55.49 -23.52 2.09
C SER A 690 55.59 -23.51 3.62
N GLU A 691 54.53 -23.99 4.30
CA GLU A 691 54.56 -25.26 5.06
C GLU A 691 53.20 -25.52 5.74
N ILE A 692 52.36 -26.37 5.13
CA ILE A 692 51.22 -27.01 5.80
C ILE A 692 51.25 -28.49 5.42
N ASP A 693 51.81 -29.30 6.31
CA ASP A 693 51.56 -30.74 6.36
C ASP A 693 51.75 -31.21 7.82
N ASN A 694 51.08 -32.30 8.20
CA ASN A 694 50.73 -32.68 9.58
C ASN A 694 49.65 -31.78 10.24
N ALA A 695 48.67 -32.30 11.00
CA ALA A 695 48.46 -33.69 11.44
C ALA A 695 46.98 -34.13 11.26
N LEU A 696 46.74 -35.00 10.29
CA LEU A 696 45.42 -35.59 10.01
C LEU A 696 45.16 -36.82 10.91
N CYS A 697 45.03 -36.62 12.24
CA CYS A 697 45.00 -37.76 13.18
C CYS A 697 44.27 -37.54 14.55
N SER A 698 42.99 -37.16 14.55
CA SER A 698 42.17 -37.05 15.80
C SER A 698 40.67 -37.44 15.65
N LEU A 699 40.31 -38.36 14.75
CA LEU A 699 38.90 -38.73 14.49
C LEU A 699 38.63 -40.25 14.50
N LEU A 700 38.91 -40.95 15.62
CA LEU A 700 38.54 -42.37 15.74
C LEU A 700 38.39 -42.95 17.18
N SER A 701 37.80 -42.23 18.15
CA SER A 701 37.59 -42.81 19.50
C SER A 701 36.43 -42.25 20.34
N TRP A 702 35.19 -42.72 20.11
CA TRP A 702 34.29 -43.22 21.18
C TRP A 702 32.96 -43.79 20.63
N LYS A 703 32.71 -45.10 20.83
CA LYS A 703 31.36 -45.71 20.67
C LYS A 703 31.22 -47.07 21.37
N LYS A 704 31.18 -47.10 22.71
CA LYS A 704 30.60 -48.22 23.49
C LYS A 704 30.50 -47.94 24.99
N ARG A 705 29.28 -48.05 25.55
CA ARG A 705 28.80 -48.75 26.77
C ARG A 705 27.32 -48.39 26.98
N GLU A 706 26.41 -49.37 27.06
CA GLU A 706 25.68 -49.81 28.29
C GLU A 706 24.59 -48.81 28.74
N GLY A 707 23.31 -49.16 29.01
CA GLY A 707 22.49 -50.30 28.56
C GLY A 707 21.86 -51.18 29.64
N GLU A 708 20.59 -50.95 30.03
CA GLU A 708 19.56 -51.92 30.55
C GLU A 708 18.16 -51.22 30.68
N ARG A 709 17.04 -51.77 30.17
CA ARG A 709 15.95 -52.58 30.80
C ARG A 709 15.11 -51.87 31.90
N LEU A 710 13.77 -51.74 31.80
CA LEU A 710 12.67 -52.73 32.01
C LEU A 710 11.30 -52.15 31.48
N LYS A 711 10.34 -52.87 30.87
CA LYS A 711 9.18 -53.67 31.41
C LYS A 711 8.18 -52.88 32.33
N LEU A 712 6.84 -53.02 32.33
CA LEU A 712 5.82 -53.87 31.62
C LEU A 712 4.33 -53.41 31.90
N PHE A 713 3.46 -53.35 30.87
CA PHE A 713 2.01 -53.76 30.83
C PHE A 713 0.85 -52.97 31.56
N PRO A 714 -0.48 -53.22 31.27
CA PRO A 714 -1.53 -52.16 31.17
C PRO A 714 -2.93 -52.48 31.82
N LEU A 715 -4.07 -52.10 31.17
CA LEU A 715 -5.53 -52.29 31.52
C LEU A 715 -6.11 -51.21 32.48
N SER A 716 -7.42 -50.90 32.66
CA SER A 716 -8.75 -51.04 31.98
C SER A 716 -9.81 -50.24 32.82
N GLY A 717 -11.08 -49.92 32.50
CA GLY A 717 -12.05 -50.15 31.39
C GLY A 717 -13.52 -50.06 31.92
N ALA A 718 -14.57 -49.91 31.06
CA ALA A 718 -16.04 -49.94 31.40
C ALA A 718 -16.58 -48.73 32.28
N ASP A 719 -17.87 -48.40 32.54
CA ASP A 719 -19.27 -48.62 32.02
C ASP A 719 -20.29 -47.79 32.92
N ARG A 720 -21.62 -47.53 32.72
CA ARG A 720 -22.66 -47.68 31.65
C ARG A 720 -24.01 -46.94 31.99
N LEU A 721 -24.66 -46.30 30.98
CA LEU A 721 -26.13 -46.01 30.81
C LEU A 721 -26.85 -44.97 31.73
N GLY A 722 -27.69 -44.02 31.26
CA GLY A 722 -28.23 -43.64 29.94
C GLY A 722 -29.61 -42.90 30.03
N ALA A 723 -30.21 -42.48 28.89
CA ALA A 723 -31.63 -42.06 28.68
C ALA A 723 -32.23 -40.85 29.47
N ALA A 724 -33.42 -40.24 29.17
CA ALA A 724 -34.12 -39.87 27.91
C ALA A 724 -35.43 -39.05 28.18
N TRP A 725 -36.02 -38.38 27.15
CA TRP A 725 -37.36 -37.68 27.11
C TRP A 725 -37.48 -36.36 27.95
N LEU A 726 -38.33 -35.34 27.69
CA LEU A 726 -39.31 -35.00 26.63
C LEU A 726 -39.73 -33.49 26.58
N SER A 727 -40.36 -33.08 25.46
CA SER A 727 -41.40 -32.03 25.26
C SER A 727 -41.17 -30.50 25.50
N CYS A 728 -41.08 -29.79 24.36
CA CYS A 728 -41.75 -28.54 23.92
C CYS A 728 -43.18 -28.21 24.46
N PRO A 729 -43.86 -27.07 24.08
CA PRO A 729 -43.45 -25.68 23.75
C PRO A 729 -44.41 -24.59 24.36
N PRO A 730 -45.05 -23.63 23.63
CA PRO A 730 -44.60 -22.29 23.14
C PRO A 730 -45.40 -21.08 23.70
N ARG A 731 -45.06 -19.83 23.28
CA ARG A 731 -45.91 -18.61 22.98
C ARG A 731 -45.18 -17.28 23.30
N LEU A 732 -45.57 -16.07 22.85
CA LEU A 732 -46.05 -15.51 21.56
C LEU A 732 -46.29 -13.97 21.74
N ARG A 733 -46.22 -13.15 20.67
CA ARG A 733 -46.62 -11.70 20.55
C ARG A 733 -45.67 -10.65 21.16
N THR A 734 -45.60 -9.37 20.72
CA THR A 734 -46.05 -8.61 19.51
C THR A 734 -45.38 -7.22 19.49
N SER A 735 -45.26 -6.58 18.30
CA SER A 735 -45.35 -5.11 18.01
C SER A 735 -44.37 -4.12 18.70
N ASN A 736 -43.98 -2.97 18.14
CA ASN A 736 -44.10 -2.36 16.79
C ASN A 736 -43.11 -1.16 16.73
N ASP A 737 -42.63 -0.81 15.53
CA ASP A 737 -42.14 0.53 15.09
C ASP A 737 -40.93 1.16 15.88
N ASP A 738 -40.14 2.13 15.39
CA ASP A 738 -40.14 2.89 14.12
C ASP A 738 -38.72 3.40 13.73
N GLU A 739 -38.58 3.91 12.51
CA GLU A 739 -37.50 4.76 11.91
C GLU A 739 -36.02 4.28 11.84
N VAL A 740 -35.32 4.73 10.77
CA VAL A 740 -33.92 4.39 10.43
C VAL A 740 -33.16 5.64 9.92
N PRO A 741 -31.98 5.99 10.49
CA PRO A 741 -31.08 6.98 9.91
C PRO A 741 -30.06 6.33 8.95
N VAL A 742 -30.04 6.78 7.69
CA VAL A 742 -28.96 6.44 6.74
C VAL A 742 -27.72 7.27 7.04
N CYS A 743 -26.56 6.64 7.19
CA CYS A 743 -25.28 7.32 7.35
C CYS A 743 -24.42 7.18 6.09
N THR A 744 -24.03 8.31 5.50
CA THR A 744 -23.10 8.37 4.35
C THR A 744 -22.06 9.45 4.55
N GLN A 745 -20.80 9.06 4.79
CA GLN A 745 -19.59 9.68 4.25
C GLN A 745 -18.35 8.88 4.70
N ALA A 746 -17.37 8.76 3.81
CA ALA A 746 -16.06 8.16 4.10
C ALA A 746 -15.02 9.26 4.34
N ALA A 747 -14.00 8.95 5.15
CA ALA A 747 -12.80 9.77 5.31
C ALA A 747 -11.78 9.47 4.19
N PRO A 748 -10.84 10.39 3.88
CA PRO A 748 -9.87 10.22 2.80
C PRO A 748 -8.71 9.26 3.16
N THR A 749 -8.02 8.76 2.14
CA THR A 749 -6.83 7.88 2.22
C THR A 749 -5.52 8.65 1.99
N LYS A 750 -4.40 8.12 2.48
CA LYS A 750 -3.04 8.62 2.20
C LYS A 750 -2.41 7.91 0.97
N PRO A 751 -1.21 8.34 0.50
CA PRO A 751 -0.74 7.99 -0.83
C PRO A 751 0.05 6.67 -0.91
N PHE A 752 -0.36 5.84 -1.86
CA PHE A 752 0.18 4.52 -2.20
C PHE A 752 1.67 4.55 -2.63
N THR A 753 2.57 3.95 -1.86
CA THR A 753 3.98 3.71 -2.25
C THR A 753 4.09 2.45 -3.11
N MET A 754 4.31 2.60 -4.41
CA MET A 754 4.46 1.46 -5.33
C MET A 754 5.73 0.64 -5.07
N ASP A 755 5.56 -0.68 -5.01
CA ASP A 755 6.59 -1.73 -5.13
C ASP A 755 7.64 -1.36 -6.21
N SER A 756 8.93 -1.49 -5.89
CA SER A 756 10.03 -1.11 -6.78
C SER A 756 10.09 -1.94 -8.07
N GLN A 757 9.62 -3.20 -8.03
CA GLN A 757 9.52 -4.08 -9.21
C GLN A 757 8.34 -3.66 -10.10
N VAL A 758 7.22 -3.27 -9.49
CA VAL A 758 6.09 -2.65 -10.19
C VAL A 758 6.54 -1.32 -10.83
N LYS A 759 7.16 -0.42 -10.06
CA LYS A 759 7.64 0.88 -10.56
C LYS A 759 8.63 0.72 -11.72
N TYR A 760 9.52 -0.29 -11.67
CA TYR A 760 10.35 -0.65 -12.81
C TYR A 760 9.52 -1.05 -14.04
N LEU A 761 8.60 -2.02 -13.91
CA LEU A 761 7.78 -2.50 -15.03
C LEU A 761 6.78 -1.46 -15.59
N LEU A 762 6.44 -0.44 -14.80
CA LEU A 762 5.67 0.72 -15.27
C LEU A 762 6.52 1.73 -16.06
N SER A 763 7.86 1.65 -16.04
CA SER A 763 8.76 2.61 -16.69
C SER A 763 9.02 2.33 -18.17
N LEU A 764 9.31 3.39 -18.95
CA LEU A 764 9.84 3.29 -20.33
C LEU A 764 11.12 2.43 -20.41
N ARG A 765 11.94 2.46 -19.36
CA ARG A 765 13.18 1.68 -19.30
C ARG A 765 12.90 0.18 -19.38
N ALA A 766 11.91 -0.33 -18.66
CA ALA A 766 11.60 -1.76 -18.69
C ALA A 766 11.10 -2.23 -20.07
N ILE A 767 10.37 -1.38 -20.80
CA ILE A 767 9.96 -1.66 -22.19
C ILE A 767 11.22 -1.88 -23.05
N ARG A 768 12.16 -0.93 -23.01
CA ARG A 768 13.41 -1.00 -23.78
C ARG A 768 14.32 -2.15 -23.34
N ASP A 769 14.51 -2.35 -22.05
CA ASP A 769 15.41 -3.38 -21.50
C ASP A 769 14.89 -4.80 -21.76
N ARG A 770 13.57 -5.04 -21.74
CA ARG A 770 12.97 -6.32 -22.17
C ARG A 770 13.01 -6.52 -23.69
N THR A 771 12.73 -5.48 -24.47
CA THR A 771 12.79 -5.52 -25.95
C THR A 771 14.18 -5.94 -26.45
N LYS A 772 15.26 -5.44 -25.84
CA LYS A 772 16.65 -5.85 -26.17
C LYS A 772 16.87 -7.37 -26.03
N ILE A 773 16.30 -7.99 -24.99
CA ILE A 773 16.42 -9.43 -24.73
C ILE A 773 15.67 -10.21 -25.81
N VAL A 774 14.42 -9.83 -26.13
CA VAL A 774 13.64 -10.46 -27.21
C VAL A 774 14.35 -10.33 -28.56
N GLY A 775 15.00 -9.19 -28.84
CA GLY A 775 15.79 -9.01 -30.06
C GLY A 775 17.02 -9.94 -30.16
N ALA A 776 17.70 -10.21 -29.05
CA ALA A 776 18.80 -11.18 -29.01
C ALA A 776 18.32 -12.63 -29.23
N ILE A 777 17.17 -12.99 -28.63
CA ILE A 777 16.50 -14.28 -28.84
C ILE A 777 16.11 -14.42 -30.33
N ALA A 778 15.55 -13.37 -30.94
CA ALA A 778 15.15 -13.36 -32.34
C ALA A 778 16.31 -13.57 -33.31
N GLY A 779 17.43 -12.85 -33.15
CA GLY A 779 18.65 -13.04 -33.95
C GLY A 779 19.31 -14.43 -33.78
N SER A 780 18.90 -15.20 -32.77
CA SER A 780 19.31 -16.60 -32.58
C SER A 780 18.30 -17.65 -33.09
N GLY A 781 17.19 -17.22 -33.69
CA GLY A 781 16.13 -18.10 -34.23
C GLY A 781 15.25 -18.78 -33.16
N LYS A 782 15.36 -18.36 -31.89
CA LYS A 782 14.73 -19.00 -30.72
C LYS A 782 13.28 -18.55 -30.41
N LEU A 783 12.66 -17.71 -31.25
CA LEU A 783 11.28 -17.27 -31.03
C LEU A 783 10.29 -18.45 -30.97
N ASN A 784 9.23 -18.35 -30.17
CA ASN A 784 8.25 -19.43 -30.00
C ASN A 784 7.22 -19.47 -31.13
N HIS A 785 6.77 -18.31 -31.60
CA HIS A 785 5.60 -18.18 -32.47
C HIS A 785 5.91 -17.66 -33.87
N PHE A 786 7.04 -16.96 -34.07
CA PHE A 786 7.47 -16.43 -35.37
C PHE A 786 8.85 -16.93 -35.83
N ASP A 787 9.06 -16.87 -37.14
CA ASP A 787 10.37 -16.89 -37.78
C ASP A 787 10.70 -15.48 -38.32
N LEU A 788 11.93 -15.01 -38.06
CA LEU A 788 12.46 -13.73 -38.53
C LEU A 788 13.29 -13.93 -39.80
N GLN A 789 12.97 -13.20 -40.87
CA GLN A 789 13.72 -13.19 -42.12
C GLN A 789 14.56 -11.90 -42.19
N GLU A 790 15.82 -11.93 -41.73
CA GLU A 790 16.64 -10.71 -41.65
C GLU A 790 16.97 -10.10 -43.03
N ASP A 791 17.02 -10.90 -44.09
CA ASP A 791 17.23 -10.44 -45.47
C ASP A 791 16.08 -9.54 -45.98
N LYS A 792 14.87 -9.74 -45.43
CA LYS A 792 13.67 -8.96 -45.76
C LYS A 792 13.61 -7.62 -45.02
N LEU A 793 14.45 -7.38 -44.01
CA LEU A 793 14.45 -6.10 -43.28
C LEU A 793 14.86 -4.92 -44.17
N ASP A 794 15.73 -5.14 -45.14
CA ASP A 794 16.09 -4.09 -46.11
C ASP A 794 14.98 -3.81 -47.14
N ASP A 795 14.17 -4.81 -47.51
CA ASP A 795 12.94 -4.60 -48.30
C ASP A 795 11.93 -3.73 -47.52
N VAL A 796 11.81 -3.93 -46.20
CA VAL A 796 10.98 -3.09 -45.32
C VAL A 796 11.54 -1.66 -45.21
N VAL A 797 12.86 -1.50 -45.03
CA VAL A 797 13.52 -0.19 -45.01
C VAL A 797 13.25 0.57 -46.30
N ASP A 798 13.47 -0.04 -47.46
CA ASP A 798 13.27 0.64 -48.75
C ASP A 798 11.79 0.97 -49.00
N PHE A 799 10.85 0.12 -48.58
CA PHE A 799 9.42 0.46 -48.66
C PHE A 799 9.09 1.68 -47.79
N VAL A 800 9.49 1.70 -46.52
CA VAL A 800 9.22 2.83 -45.61
C VAL A 800 9.92 4.11 -46.09
N VAL A 801 11.17 4.01 -46.53
CA VAL A 801 11.90 5.13 -47.14
C VAL A 801 11.20 5.64 -48.40
N SER A 802 10.64 4.76 -49.24
CA SER A 802 9.90 5.17 -50.43
C SER A 802 8.62 5.95 -50.09
N VAL A 803 7.90 5.57 -49.03
CA VAL A 803 6.70 6.29 -48.55
C VAL A 803 7.07 7.68 -48.02
N ILE A 804 8.09 7.78 -47.16
CA ILE A 804 8.54 9.08 -46.63
C ILE A 804 9.04 9.99 -47.76
N LYS A 805 9.84 9.45 -48.70
CA LYS A 805 10.37 10.21 -49.85
C LYS A 805 9.28 10.64 -50.84
N ARG A 806 8.23 9.83 -51.04
CA ARG A 806 7.06 10.18 -51.89
C ARG A 806 6.29 11.38 -51.34
N ASP A 807 6.12 11.45 -50.03
CA ASP A 807 5.20 12.42 -49.41
C ASP A 807 5.88 13.72 -48.94
N TYR A 808 7.17 13.65 -48.60
CA TYR A 808 7.95 14.75 -48.01
C TYR A 808 9.34 14.96 -48.63
N GLY A 809 9.77 14.13 -49.59
CA GLY A 809 11.12 14.20 -50.14
C GLY A 809 11.24 15.03 -51.43
N PRO A 810 12.41 15.65 -51.67
CA PRO A 810 13.62 15.65 -50.85
C PRO A 810 13.73 16.83 -49.87
N ASP A 811 12.85 17.81 -49.96
CA ASP A 811 12.99 19.16 -49.40
C ASP A 811 12.06 19.46 -48.21
N ARG A 812 11.03 18.64 -48.01
CA ARG A 812 9.93 18.89 -47.05
C ARG A 812 9.96 17.98 -45.82
N TYR A 813 11.07 17.28 -45.54
CA TYR A 813 11.18 16.42 -44.34
C TYR A 813 10.99 17.17 -43.02
N ALA A 814 11.33 18.47 -42.98
CA ALA A 814 11.09 19.33 -41.81
C ALA A 814 9.59 19.61 -41.56
N GLU A 815 8.71 19.37 -42.56
CA GLU A 815 7.26 19.46 -42.40
C GLU A 815 6.63 18.20 -41.79
N ILE A 816 7.38 17.09 -41.65
CA ILE A 816 6.85 15.84 -41.09
C ILE A 816 6.45 16.09 -39.63
N PRO A 817 5.16 15.99 -39.28
CA PRO A 817 4.74 16.18 -37.90
C PRO A 817 5.10 14.98 -37.04
N PRO A 818 5.29 15.16 -35.71
CA PRO A 818 5.33 14.04 -34.78
C PRO A 818 3.98 13.32 -34.76
N HIS A 819 3.99 11.99 -34.75
CA HIS A 819 2.79 11.16 -34.62
C HIS A 819 2.03 11.48 -33.33
N GLY A 820 0.73 11.72 -33.44
CA GLY A 820 -0.10 12.01 -32.29
C GLY A 820 -1.56 12.27 -32.65
N ARG A 821 -2.35 12.61 -31.63
CA ARG A 821 -3.78 12.88 -31.78
C ARG A 821 -4.10 14.10 -32.64
N TRP A 822 -3.22 15.11 -32.67
CA TRP A 822 -3.43 16.35 -33.44
C TRP A 822 -3.75 16.05 -34.91
N GLN A 823 -2.94 15.21 -35.54
CA GLN A 823 -3.02 14.86 -36.96
C GLN A 823 -4.35 14.17 -37.32
N HIS A 824 -4.95 13.45 -36.37
CA HIS A 824 -6.22 12.77 -36.55
C HIS A 824 -7.41 13.73 -36.55
N PHE A 825 -7.33 14.89 -35.87
CA PHE A 825 -8.35 15.94 -35.98
C PHE A 825 -8.27 16.68 -37.33
N GLU A 826 -7.09 16.77 -37.94
CA GLU A 826 -6.87 17.44 -39.23
C GLU A 826 -7.19 16.55 -40.46
N VAL A 827 -7.79 15.38 -40.23
CA VAL A 827 -8.16 14.42 -41.28
C VAL A 827 -9.03 15.08 -42.36
N GLY A 828 -8.77 14.76 -43.63
CA GLY A 828 -9.44 15.38 -44.77
C GLY A 828 -8.89 16.77 -45.14
N ASN A 829 -7.77 17.20 -44.53
CA ASN A 829 -7.17 18.54 -44.68
C ASN A 829 -8.11 19.67 -44.20
N VAL A 830 -8.95 19.40 -43.21
CA VAL A 830 -9.85 20.38 -42.59
C VAL A 830 -9.16 20.92 -41.33
N PRO A 831 -8.84 22.23 -41.23
CA PRO A 831 -8.03 22.81 -40.15
C PRO A 831 -8.81 22.93 -38.82
N ARG A 832 -9.15 21.81 -38.20
CA ARG A 832 -10.10 21.73 -37.07
C ARG A 832 -9.52 22.32 -35.79
N ILE A 833 -8.30 21.95 -35.41
CA ILE A 833 -7.69 22.51 -34.19
C ILE A 833 -7.32 23.97 -34.42
N ASP A 834 -6.76 24.34 -35.57
CA ASP A 834 -6.42 25.75 -35.85
C ASP A 834 -7.66 26.67 -35.87
N SER A 835 -8.81 26.17 -36.34
CA SER A 835 -10.09 26.89 -36.23
C SER A 835 -10.54 27.07 -34.78
N LEU A 836 -10.42 26.03 -33.95
CA LEU A 836 -10.76 26.07 -32.52
C LEU A 836 -9.81 27.01 -31.75
N LEU A 837 -8.51 27.00 -32.09
CA LEU A 837 -7.50 27.91 -31.56
C LEU A 837 -7.78 29.37 -31.95
N ALA A 838 -8.26 29.62 -33.18
CA ALA A 838 -8.66 30.95 -33.61
C ALA A 838 -9.87 31.48 -32.82
N VAL A 839 -10.87 30.63 -32.55
CA VAL A 839 -12.02 30.98 -31.68
C VAL A 839 -11.53 31.37 -30.28
N TRP A 840 -10.76 30.52 -29.61
CA TRP A 840 -10.28 30.81 -28.26
C TRP A 840 -9.37 32.04 -28.19
N LYS A 841 -8.50 32.27 -29.19
CA LYS A 841 -7.70 33.50 -29.26
C LYS A 841 -8.56 34.75 -29.42
N ASN A 842 -9.65 34.69 -30.19
CA ASN A 842 -10.61 35.78 -30.33
C ASN A 842 -11.45 36.01 -29.05
N GLU A 843 -11.64 34.99 -28.21
CA GLU A 843 -12.20 35.10 -26.86
C GLU A 843 -11.23 35.74 -25.84
N GLY A 844 -9.97 36.00 -26.22
CA GLY A 844 -8.93 36.49 -25.32
C GLY A 844 -8.28 35.41 -24.45
N CYS A 845 -8.37 34.14 -24.86
CA CYS A 845 -7.82 33.01 -24.11
C CYS A 845 -6.28 33.00 -24.15
N GLU A 846 -5.65 32.96 -22.97
CA GLU A 846 -4.18 32.91 -22.83
C GLU A 846 -3.59 31.57 -23.29
N ALA A 847 -2.34 31.58 -23.75
CA ALA A 847 -1.65 30.39 -24.28
C ALA A 847 -1.65 29.20 -23.32
N ILE A 848 -1.53 29.43 -22.01
CA ILE A 848 -1.59 28.36 -20.99
C ILE A 848 -2.99 27.72 -20.97
N GLU A 849 -4.06 28.51 -20.92
CA GLU A 849 -5.44 27.97 -20.93
C GLU A 849 -5.80 27.31 -22.27
N VAL A 850 -5.31 27.84 -23.39
CA VAL A 850 -5.38 27.18 -24.70
C VAL A 850 -4.72 25.80 -24.65
N ALA A 851 -3.52 25.69 -24.06
CA ALA A 851 -2.87 24.39 -23.86
C ALA A 851 -3.69 23.48 -22.94
N ARG A 852 -4.26 23.99 -21.83
CA ARG A 852 -5.15 23.19 -20.95
C ARG A 852 -6.31 22.57 -21.72
N ARG A 853 -7.03 23.35 -22.54
CA ARG A 853 -8.17 22.85 -23.33
C ARG A 853 -7.76 21.85 -24.41
N LEU A 854 -6.58 22.00 -25.02
CA LEU A 854 -6.04 20.97 -25.92
C LEU A 854 -5.72 19.68 -25.16
N ILE A 855 -5.10 19.76 -23.99
CA ILE A 855 -4.84 18.59 -23.13
C ILE A 855 -6.15 17.91 -22.74
N ASP A 856 -7.17 18.67 -22.29
CA ASP A 856 -8.51 18.15 -21.97
C ASP A 856 -9.11 17.31 -23.12
N LEU A 857 -9.10 17.86 -24.34
CA LEU A 857 -9.59 17.21 -25.55
C LEU A 857 -8.76 15.97 -25.92
N PHE A 858 -7.43 16.11 -25.95
CA PHE A 858 -6.52 15.06 -26.41
C PHE A 858 -6.53 13.85 -25.47
N PHE A 859 -6.68 14.08 -24.16
CA PHE A 859 -6.71 13.02 -23.15
C PHE A 859 -7.91 12.08 -23.36
N VAL A 860 -9.11 12.65 -23.50
CA VAL A 860 -10.34 11.89 -23.75
C VAL A 860 -10.29 11.22 -25.13
N SER A 861 -9.85 11.94 -26.16
CA SER A 861 -9.81 11.46 -27.54
C SER A 861 -8.83 10.28 -27.75
N VAL A 862 -7.70 10.24 -27.04
CA VAL A 862 -6.73 9.13 -27.13
C VAL A 862 -7.25 7.86 -26.45
N LEU A 863 -7.84 7.96 -25.26
CA LEU A 863 -8.32 6.77 -24.53
C LEU A 863 -9.56 6.13 -25.17
N LEU A 864 -10.32 6.88 -25.97
CA LEU A 864 -11.41 6.34 -26.78
C LEU A 864 -10.94 5.49 -27.98
N ASP A 865 -9.65 5.51 -28.35
CA ASP A 865 -9.11 4.93 -29.59
C ASP A 865 -8.36 3.59 -29.40
N ALA A 866 -8.98 2.69 -28.65
CA ALA A 866 -8.67 1.27 -28.67
C ALA A 866 -9.68 0.54 -29.58
N GLY A 867 -9.59 0.79 -30.89
CA GLY A 867 -10.17 -0.04 -31.95
C GLY A 867 -11.70 0.00 -32.10
N ALA A 868 -12.20 0.84 -33.02
CA ALA A 868 -13.63 0.90 -33.36
C ALA A 868 -14.18 -0.36 -34.06
N GLY A 869 -13.30 -1.22 -34.61
CA GLY A 869 -13.63 -2.28 -35.57
C GLY A 869 -13.36 -1.85 -37.02
N ASP A 870 -13.90 -2.59 -37.98
CA ASP A 870 -13.87 -2.29 -39.42
C ASP A 870 -15.23 -1.93 -40.03
N GLN A 871 -16.32 -1.99 -39.24
CA GLN A 871 -17.67 -1.62 -39.65
C GLN A 871 -18.07 -0.20 -39.27
N TRP A 872 -17.63 0.30 -38.10
CA TRP A 872 -18.05 1.61 -37.59
C TRP A 872 -17.49 2.78 -38.40
N GLN A 873 -18.36 3.74 -38.69
CA GLN A 873 -18.04 4.99 -39.36
C GLN A 873 -18.66 6.20 -38.62
N TYR A 874 -18.03 7.35 -38.72
CA TYR A 874 -18.55 8.63 -38.23
C TYR A 874 -18.84 9.57 -39.40
N THR A 875 -20.06 10.09 -39.51
CA THR A 875 -20.43 11.10 -40.49
C THR A 875 -20.35 12.48 -39.85
N GLU A 876 -19.40 13.31 -40.27
CA GLU A 876 -19.20 14.64 -39.69
C GLU A 876 -20.41 15.57 -39.95
N PRO A 877 -21.01 16.17 -38.90
CA PRO A 877 -22.09 17.14 -39.05
C PRO A 877 -21.71 18.32 -39.95
N HIS A 878 -22.68 18.79 -40.75
CA HIS A 878 -22.56 19.88 -41.73
C HIS A 878 -21.70 19.59 -42.97
N THR A 879 -20.59 18.84 -42.86
CA THR A 879 -19.76 18.49 -44.03
C THR A 879 -20.28 17.24 -44.76
N GLY A 880 -20.89 16.30 -44.02
CA GLY A 880 -21.30 15.00 -44.54
C GLY A 880 -20.12 14.09 -44.91
N GLN A 881 -18.90 14.43 -44.49
CA GLN A 881 -17.72 13.60 -44.74
C GLN A 881 -17.70 12.41 -43.77
N VAL A 882 -17.40 11.22 -44.30
CA VAL A 882 -17.41 9.97 -43.53
C VAL A 882 -15.97 9.59 -43.19
N TYR A 883 -15.72 9.34 -41.91
CA TYR A 883 -14.41 8.96 -41.37
C TYR A 883 -14.51 7.66 -40.60
N GLU A 884 -13.51 6.79 -40.74
CA GLU A 884 -13.45 5.48 -40.10
C GLU A 884 -12.44 5.49 -38.95
N ARG A 885 -12.53 4.53 -38.02
CA ARG A 885 -11.48 4.19 -37.05
C ARG A 885 -10.96 5.41 -36.27
N SER A 886 -9.65 5.51 -36.08
CA SER A 886 -8.93 6.46 -35.23
C SER A 886 -9.18 7.93 -35.60
N GLU A 887 -9.32 8.18 -36.91
CA GLU A 887 -9.71 9.48 -37.46
C GLU A 887 -11.18 9.81 -37.18
N GLY A 888 -12.09 8.86 -37.38
CA GLY A 888 -13.50 9.02 -37.00
C GLY A 888 -13.67 9.28 -35.50
N ILE A 889 -12.93 8.55 -34.65
CA ILE A 889 -12.90 8.73 -33.19
C ILE A 889 -12.43 10.14 -32.81
N ALA A 890 -11.41 10.67 -33.50
CA ALA A 890 -10.95 12.04 -33.28
C ALA A 890 -12.05 13.07 -33.61
N VAL A 891 -12.65 13.01 -34.79
CA VAL A 891 -13.71 13.97 -35.17
C VAL A 891 -14.95 13.86 -34.27
N ALA A 892 -15.37 12.64 -33.91
CA ALA A 892 -16.48 12.41 -32.98
C ALA A 892 -16.23 12.99 -31.58
N SER A 893 -15.06 12.70 -31.00
CA SER A 893 -14.69 13.20 -29.66
C SER A 893 -14.48 14.72 -29.63
N LEU A 894 -14.02 15.33 -30.72
CA LEU A 894 -14.00 16.80 -30.86
C LEU A 894 -15.42 17.38 -30.82
N HIS A 895 -16.37 16.81 -31.56
CA HIS A 895 -17.76 17.29 -31.52
C HIS A 895 -18.37 17.15 -30.12
N MET A 896 -18.23 16.00 -29.46
CA MET A 896 -18.68 15.81 -28.08
C MET A 896 -18.05 16.81 -27.09
N PHE A 897 -16.75 17.09 -27.23
CA PHE A 897 -16.04 18.07 -26.41
C PHE A 897 -16.59 19.49 -26.63
N THR A 898 -16.81 19.91 -27.89
CA THR A 898 -17.44 21.21 -28.19
C THR A 898 -18.90 21.30 -27.76
N ALA A 899 -19.61 20.16 -27.67
CA ALA A 899 -20.96 20.05 -27.15
C ALA A 899 -21.05 19.92 -25.60
N LEU A 900 -19.93 20.14 -24.89
CA LEU A 900 -19.82 20.11 -23.42
C LEU A 900 -20.13 18.74 -22.78
N ALA A 901 -20.05 17.63 -23.54
CA ALA A 901 -20.41 16.29 -23.06
C ALA A 901 -19.46 15.74 -21.97
N PHE A 902 -18.25 16.29 -21.85
CA PHE A 902 -17.21 15.82 -20.91
C PHE A 902 -17.04 16.71 -19.67
N THR A 903 -17.91 17.71 -19.46
CA THR A 903 -17.87 18.61 -18.30
C THR A 903 -19.18 18.62 -17.49
N ALA A 904 -19.05 18.68 -16.17
CA ALA A 904 -20.18 18.90 -15.26
C ALA A 904 -20.69 20.36 -15.27
N THR A 905 -19.96 21.29 -15.87
CA THR A 905 -20.21 22.75 -15.77
C THR A 905 -20.99 23.28 -16.97
N GLN A 906 -22.28 22.98 -17.01
CA GLN A 906 -23.17 23.35 -18.12
C GLN A 906 -23.55 24.85 -18.17
N ASP A 907 -23.27 25.62 -17.11
CA ASP A 907 -23.47 27.09 -17.07
C ASP A 907 -22.30 27.89 -17.69
N GLY A 908 -21.18 27.23 -18.01
CA GLY A 908 -20.01 27.83 -18.67
C GLY A 908 -19.96 27.47 -20.14
N ALA A 909 -20.03 28.46 -21.04
CA ALA A 909 -20.08 28.25 -22.50
C ALA A 909 -18.73 27.84 -23.14
N THR A 910 -17.89 27.10 -22.43
CA THR A 910 -16.48 26.85 -22.77
C THR A 910 -16.18 25.34 -22.81
N PRO A 911 -15.80 24.78 -23.97
CA PRO A 911 -15.36 23.39 -24.09
C PRO A 911 -14.17 23.06 -23.19
N MET A 912 -14.37 22.08 -22.30
CA MET A 912 -13.36 21.45 -21.44
C MET A 912 -13.83 20.06 -21.01
N ALA A 913 -12.94 19.30 -20.37
CA ALA A 913 -13.26 18.04 -19.70
C ALA A 913 -12.93 18.15 -18.20
N ASP A 914 -13.76 17.59 -17.33
CA ASP A 914 -13.50 17.54 -15.88
C ASP A 914 -13.91 16.19 -15.29
N GLY A 915 -13.33 15.85 -14.13
CA GLY A 915 -13.50 14.54 -13.52
C GLY A 915 -14.95 14.23 -13.14
N LYS A 916 -15.79 15.23 -12.87
CA LYS A 916 -17.22 15.04 -12.57
C LYS A 916 -18.11 15.02 -13.82
N GLY A 917 -17.66 15.57 -14.94
CA GLY A 917 -18.25 15.30 -16.26
C GLY A 917 -17.98 13.86 -16.69
N LEU A 918 -16.71 13.45 -16.63
CA LEU A 918 -16.26 12.11 -17.02
C LEU A 918 -16.84 10.99 -16.13
N GLU A 919 -16.85 11.16 -14.79
CA GLU A 919 -17.49 10.21 -13.85
C GLU A 919 -18.99 9.97 -14.14
N ARG A 920 -19.66 10.95 -14.76
CA ARG A 920 -21.11 10.92 -15.05
C ARG A 920 -21.44 10.57 -16.50
N LEU A 921 -20.45 10.29 -17.35
CA LEU A 921 -20.68 10.02 -18.76
C LEU A 921 -21.47 8.71 -18.95
N GLU A 922 -22.72 8.82 -19.39
CA GLU A 922 -23.58 7.67 -19.70
C GLU A 922 -23.15 6.99 -21.02
N THR A 923 -23.30 5.67 -21.12
CA THR A 923 -23.01 4.95 -22.38
C THR A 923 -23.88 5.46 -23.53
N THR A 924 -25.14 5.81 -23.27
CA THR A 924 -26.08 6.45 -24.20
C THR A 924 -25.50 7.71 -24.83
N MET A 925 -25.00 8.64 -24.02
CA MET A 925 -24.39 9.90 -24.51
C MET A 925 -23.14 9.65 -25.36
N LEU A 926 -22.32 8.64 -25.01
CA LEU A 926 -21.18 8.24 -25.84
C LEU A 926 -21.63 7.59 -27.15
N ALA A 927 -22.63 6.71 -27.13
CA ALA A 927 -23.18 6.06 -28.31
C ALA A 927 -23.81 7.07 -29.28
N GLU A 928 -24.61 8.02 -28.78
CA GLU A 928 -25.19 9.12 -29.56
C GLU A 928 -24.10 10.01 -30.17
N GLY A 929 -23.11 10.43 -29.38
CA GLY A 929 -21.99 11.25 -29.82
C GLY A 929 -21.08 10.56 -30.85
N PHE A 930 -21.01 9.22 -30.84
CA PHE A 930 -20.29 8.38 -31.81
C PHE A 930 -21.20 7.79 -32.89
N GLN A 931 -22.47 8.20 -32.98
CA GLN A 931 -23.44 7.76 -34.00
C GLN A 931 -23.65 6.23 -34.06
N VAL A 932 -23.52 5.54 -32.92
CA VAL A 932 -23.60 4.08 -32.85
C VAL A 932 -25.05 3.62 -32.90
N SER A 933 -25.36 2.67 -33.80
CA SER A 933 -26.67 2.04 -33.95
C SER A 933 -26.53 0.55 -34.33
N GLU A 934 -27.66 -0.15 -34.57
CA GLU A 934 -27.62 -1.53 -35.08
C GLU A 934 -27.01 -1.59 -36.50
N GLU A 935 -27.20 -0.52 -37.30
CA GLU A 935 -26.64 -0.37 -38.65
C GLU A 935 -25.22 0.21 -38.67
N ASN A 936 -24.76 0.84 -37.57
CA ASN A 936 -23.42 1.39 -37.40
C ASN A 936 -22.77 0.92 -36.07
N PRO A 937 -22.49 -0.39 -35.91
CA PRO A 937 -22.04 -0.95 -34.64
C PRO A 937 -20.55 -0.65 -34.37
N MET A 938 -20.26 -0.06 -33.21
CA MET A 938 -18.89 0.15 -32.72
C MET A 938 -18.52 -0.89 -31.66
N LEU A 939 -17.31 -1.45 -31.74
CA LEU A 939 -16.82 -2.38 -30.73
C LEU A 939 -16.51 -1.64 -29.40
N GLY A 940 -16.98 -2.21 -28.28
CA GLY A 940 -16.54 -1.85 -26.93
C GLY A 940 -17.10 -0.54 -26.34
N VAL A 941 -18.25 -0.01 -26.81
CA VAL A 941 -18.78 1.30 -26.34
C VAL A 941 -18.98 1.37 -24.82
N ASP A 942 -19.55 0.33 -24.20
CA ASP A 942 -19.69 0.26 -22.74
C ASP A 942 -18.34 0.24 -22.01
N ALA A 943 -17.34 -0.45 -22.56
CA ALA A 943 -15.99 -0.49 -22.01
C ALA A 943 -15.32 0.89 -22.11
N ARG A 944 -15.49 1.61 -23.23
CA ARG A 944 -15.03 3.01 -23.41
C ARG A 944 -15.71 3.96 -22.43
N ALA A 945 -17.02 3.86 -22.27
CA ALA A 945 -17.77 4.68 -21.32
C ALA A 945 -17.35 4.38 -19.87
N ALA A 946 -17.12 3.11 -19.52
CA ALA A 946 -16.58 2.71 -18.22
C ALA A 946 -15.16 3.23 -17.99
N LEU A 947 -14.28 3.13 -18.99
CA LEU A 947 -12.89 3.63 -18.94
C LEU A 947 -12.85 5.14 -18.67
N LEU A 948 -13.71 5.94 -19.32
CA LEU A 948 -13.81 7.38 -19.06
C LEU A 948 -14.41 7.69 -17.67
N ARG A 949 -15.39 6.91 -17.18
CA ARG A 949 -15.89 7.06 -15.80
C ARG A 949 -14.80 6.78 -14.76
N SER A 950 -14.01 5.73 -14.94
CA SER A 950 -12.85 5.42 -14.10
C SER A 950 -11.74 6.47 -14.18
N LEU A 951 -11.50 7.04 -15.37
CA LEU A 951 -10.62 8.21 -15.53
C LEU A 951 -11.12 9.41 -14.72
N GLY A 952 -12.42 9.71 -14.76
CA GLY A 952 -13.02 10.77 -13.96
C GLY A 952 -12.76 10.60 -12.47
N GLN A 953 -12.87 9.38 -11.96
CA GLN A 953 -12.55 9.03 -10.57
C GLN A 953 -11.05 9.17 -10.25
N SER A 954 -10.17 8.67 -11.13
CA SER A 954 -8.70 8.73 -10.94
C SER A 954 -8.17 10.17 -10.97
N LEU A 955 -8.70 11.03 -11.86
CA LEU A 955 -8.39 12.46 -11.91
C LEU A 955 -8.79 13.19 -10.61
N LEU A 956 -9.95 12.85 -10.04
CA LEU A 956 -10.44 13.43 -8.79
C LEU A 956 -9.66 12.94 -7.55
N ALA A 957 -9.06 11.74 -7.61
CA ALA A 957 -8.20 11.21 -6.57
C ALA A 957 -6.81 11.87 -6.54
N GLN A 958 -6.43 12.66 -7.57
CA GLN A 958 -5.11 13.29 -7.70
C GLN A 958 -5.19 14.83 -7.77
N PRO A 959 -5.80 15.51 -6.78
CA PRO A 959 -6.04 16.96 -6.82
C PRO A 959 -4.76 17.81 -6.82
N THR A 960 -3.62 17.26 -6.38
CA THR A 960 -2.30 17.91 -6.44
C THR A 960 -1.82 18.18 -7.86
N VAL A 961 -2.21 17.33 -8.82
CA VAL A 961 -1.84 17.45 -10.25
C VAL A 961 -3.00 18.02 -11.06
N PHE A 962 -4.22 17.49 -10.88
CA PHE A 962 -5.38 17.80 -11.72
C PHE A 962 -6.36 18.82 -11.11
N GLY A 963 -6.04 19.36 -9.93
CA GLY A 963 -6.90 20.29 -9.19
C GLY A 963 -8.14 19.62 -8.61
N SER A 964 -8.90 20.36 -7.78
CA SER A 964 -10.11 19.85 -7.12
C SER A 964 -11.27 19.53 -8.08
N SER A 965 -11.20 19.94 -9.34
CA SER A 965 -12.12 19.53 -10.40
C SER A 965 -11.71 18.27 -11.15
N GLY A 966 -10.49 17.75 -10.94
CA GLY A 966 -9.96 16.64 -11.74
C GLY A 966 -9.91 16.97 -13.23
N ARG A 967 -9.41 18.15 -13.60
CA ARG A 967 -9.31 18.61 -15.00
C ARG A 967 -7.97 18.15 -15.59
N PRO A 968 -7.94 17.35 -16.68
CA PRO A 968 -6.70 16.89 -17.31
C PRO A 968 -5.72 18.03 -17.63
N GLY A 969 -6.24 19.16 -18.12
CA GLY A 969 -5.46 20.34 -18.48
C GLY A 969 -4.64 20.98 -17.35
N HIS A 970 -4.95 20.75 -16.06
CA HIS A 970 -4.10 21.25 -14.97
C HIS A 970 -2.72 20.55 -14.90
N LEU A 971 -2.52 19.46 -15.64
CA LEU A 971 -1.21 18.88 -15.93
C LEU A 971 -0.22 19.93 -16.49
N VAL A 972 -0.72 20.91 -17.24
CA VAL A 972 0.07 22.06 -17.73
C VAL A 972 0.60 22.89 -16.57
N ASP A 973 -0.24 23.23 -15.59
CA ASP A 973 0.18 23.98 -14.40
C ASP A 973 1.16 23.21 -13.53
N TYR A 974 0.97 21.89 -13.40
CA TYR A 974 1.86 21.05 -12.59
C TYR A 974 3.26 20.98 -13.22
N LEU A 975 3.35 20.57 -14.49
CA LEU A 975 4.64 20.42 -15.17
C LEU A 975 5.40 21.74 -15.33
N LEU A 976 4.72 22.87 -15.59
CA LEU A 976 5.37 24.19 -15.64
C LEU A 976 5.89 24.68 -14.28
N LYS A 977 5.30 24.22 -13.15
CA LYS A 977 5.78 24.55 -11.80
C LYS A 977 6.90 23.63 -11.33
N SER A 978 6.92 22.38 -11.79
CA SER A 978 7.95 21.38 -11.49
C SER A 978 9.18 21.46 -12.41
N ALA A 979 9.14 22.32 -13.44
CA ALA A 979 10.25 22.52 -14.36
C ALA A 979 11.48 23.13 -13.64
N SER A 980 12.66 22.53 -13.83
CA SER A 980 13.92 23.05 -13.30
C SER A 980 14.40 24.31 -14.03
N GLU A 981 14.03 24.44 -15.31
CA GLU A 981 14.43 25.54 -16.18
C GLU A 981 13.25 26.05 -17.00
N LEU A 982 13.32 27.32 -17.41
CA LEU A 982 12.20 28.02 -18.04
C LEU A 982 11.95 27.48 -19.46
N HIS A 983 10.81 26.81 -19.66
CA HIS A 983 10.39 26.13 -20.91
C HIS A 983 11.08 24.80 -21.22
N GLU A 984 11.78 24.16 -20.28
CA GLU A 984 12.29 22.79 -20.46
C GLU A 984 11.58 21.79 -19.52
N LEU A 985 10.98 20.76 -20.11
CA LEU A 985 10.18 19.74 -19.43
C LEU A 985 10.78 18.35 -19.59
N ASP A 986 10.48 17.43 -18.67
CA ASP A 986 10.98 16.05 -18.70
C ASP A 986 9.87 15.05 -19.08
N VAL A 987 10.11 14.26 -20.12
CA VAL A 987 9.20 13.19 -20.56
C VAL A 987 9.05 12.09 -19.50
N LEU A 988 10.07 11.85 -18.67
CA LEU A 988 10.00 10.86 -17.58
C LEU A 988 9.03 11.32 -16.48
N SER A 989 9.00 12.61 -16.15
CA SER A 989 8.02 13.16 -15.20
C SER A 989 6.60 13.12 -15.75
N LEU A 990 6.41 13.44 -17.04
CA LEU A 990 5.11 13.26 -17.71
C LEU A 990 4.68 11.78 -17.70
N TRP A 991 5.60 10.85 -17.96
CA TRP A 991 5.35 9.41 -17.98
C TRP A 991 4.89 8.87 -16.62
N ASP A 992 5.62 9.16 -15.54
CA ASP A 992 5.30 8.66 -14.20
C ASP A 992 3.93 9.19 -13.71
N ILE A 993 3.58 10.44 -14.04
CA ILE A 993 2.24 11.01 -13.77
C ILE A 993 1.15 10.25 -14.55
N LEU A 994 1.35 10.03 -15.85
CA LEU A 994 0.37 9.32 -16.69
C LEU A 994 0.19 7.87 -16.24
N GLN A 995 1.25 7.15 -15.86
CA GLN A 995 1.13 5.79 -15.33
C GLN A 995 0.40 5.78 -13.98
N SER A 996 0.71 6.70 -13.08
CA SER A 996 0.02 6.85 -11.79
C SER A 996 -1.47 7.19 -11.95
N LEU A 997 -1.84 7.93 -13.00
CA LEU A 997 -3.23 8.25 -13.33
C LEU A 997 -3.98 7.10 -14.02
N LEU A 998 -3.32 6.37 -14.94
CA LEU A 998 -3.97 5.38 -15.80
C LEU A 998 -4.00 3.96 -15.22
N ILE A 999 -3.04 3.56 -14.38
CA ILE A 999 -3.04 2.20 -13.80
C ILE A 999 -4.35 1.86 -13.04
N PRO A 1000 -4.96 2.78 -12.27
CA PRO A 1000 -6.26 2.53 -11.64
C PRO A 1000 -7.47 2.43 -12.61
N ILE A 1001 -7.35 2.84 -13.88
CA ILE A 1001 -8.50 2.90 -14.81
C ILE A 1001 -8.68 1.63 -15.64
N TRP A 1002 -7.65 0.77 -15.73
CA TRP A 1002 -7.68 -0.44 -16.54
C TRP A 1002 -8.53 -1.57 -15.92
N PRO A 1003 -9.05 -2.51 -16.73
CA PRO A 1003 -9.75 -3.69 -16.24
C PRO A 1003 -8.93 -4.53 -15.23
N LYS A 1004 -9.61 -5.12 -14.23
CA LYS A 1004 -8.96 -5.84 -13.13
C LYS A 1004 -8.44 -7.25 -13.48
N ASP A 1005 -8.75 -7.74 -14.67
CA ASP A 1005 -8.25 -8.99 -15.26
C ASP A 1005 -6.85 -8.87 -15.88
N ARG A 1006 -6.30 -7.65 -15.99
CA ARG A 1006 -4.93 -7.43 -16.47
C ARG A 1006 -3.89 -7.99 -15.50
N THR A 1007 -2.69 -8.27 -16.03
CA THR A 1007 -1.57 -8.80 -15.24
C THR A 1007 -1.29 -7.93 -14.01
N SER A 1008 -1.01 -8.58 -12.89
CA SER A 1008 -0.71 -7.95 -11.61
C SER A 1008 0.48 -8.64 -10.95
N ILE A 1009 1.22 -7.88 -10.14
CA ILE A 1009 2.33 -8.34 -9.30
C ILE A 1009 1.99 -7.94 -7.87
N ASN A 1010 2.08 -8.89 -6.94
CA ASN A 1010 1.73 -8.68 -5.53
C ASN A 1010 0.33 -8.04 -5.34
N GLY A 1011 -0.62 -8.38 -6.22
CA GLY A 1011 -1.99 -7.82 -6.25
C GLY A 1011 -2.11 -6.44 -6.91
N THR A 1012 -1.01 -5.75 -7.22
CA THR A 1012 -1.00 -4.45 -7.90
C THR A 1012 -1.08 -4.64 -9.43
N PRO A 1013 -2.08 -4.08 -10.13
CA PRO A 1013 -2.16 -4.15 -11.59
C PRO A 1013 -0.97 -3.43 -12.27
N ILE A 1014 -0.43 -4.02 -13.32
CA ILE A 1014 0.68 -3.45 -14.11
C ILE A 1014 0.28 -3.05 -15.53
N GLY A 1015 -1.02 -2.87 -15.80
CA GLY A 1015 -1.54 -2.29 -17.03
C GLY A 1015 -1.31 -3.14 -18.28
N ASP A 1016 -0.82 -2.52 -19.36
CA ASP A 1016 -0.49 -3.19 -20.62
C ASP A 1016 0.95 -3.76 -20.56
N ALA A 1017 1.10 -4.79 -19.75
CA ALA A 1017 2.33 -5.55 -19.56
C ALA A 1017 1.98 -7.03 -19.30
N TRP A 1018 2.61 -7.95 -20.04
CA TRP A 1018 2.15 -9.34 -20.13
C TRP A 1018 3.31 -10.34 -19.96
N PRO A 1019 3.08 -11.53 -19.39
CA PRO A 1019 4.04 -12.63 -19.46
C PRO A 1019 4.36 -13.00 -20.92
N LEU A 1020 5.62 -13.36 -21.20
CA LEU A 1020 6.10 -13.71 -22.53
C LEU A 1020 7.03 -14.94 -22.44
N ALA A 1021 6.62 -16.06 -23.04
CA ALA A 1021 7.27 -17.35 -22.83
C ALA A 1021 8.71 -17.43 -23.40
N VAL A 1022 9.09 -16.61 -24.39
CA VAL A 1022 10.50 -16.55 -24.84
C VAL A 1022 11.44 -15.96 -23.79
N LEU A 1023 10.97 -15.01 -22.96
CA LEU A 1023 11.75 -14.48 -21.84
C LEU A 1023 11.92 -15.54 -20.74
N GLN A 1024 10.97 -16.47 -20.61
CA GLN A 1024 11.07 -17.61 -19.72
C GLN A 1024 12.05 -18.67 -20.27
N SER A 1025 11.95 -19.05 -21.54
CA SER A 1025 12.82 -20.09 -22.13
C SER A 1025 14.29 -19.71 -22.18
N GLU A 1026 14.62 -18.41 -22.31
CA GLU A 1026 16.02 -17.97 -22.25
C GLU A 1026 16.53 -17.92 -20.80
N ALA A 1027 15.66 -17.69 -19.81
CA ALA A 1027 16.02 -17.77 -18.39
C ALA A 1027 16.40 -19.20 -17.97
N ASP A 1028 15.70 -20.22 -18.50
CA ASP A 1028 15.98 -21.64 -18.25
C ASP A 1028 17.33 -22.14 -18.84
N THR A 1029 18.09 -21.30 -19.56
CA THR A 1029 19.40 -21.68 -20.14
C THR A 1029 20.56 -21.61 -19.15
N ASP A 1030 20.40 -20.98 -17.98
CA ASP A 1030 21.32 -21.12 -16.83
C ASP A 1030 20.59 -21.85 -15.69
N PRO A 1031 20.90 -23.14 -15.44
CA PRO A 1031 20.26 -23.94 -14.40
C PRO A 1031 20.40 -23.41 -12.96
N ASN A 1032 21.21 -22.38 -12.72
CA ASN A 1032 21.38 -21.76 -11.40
C ASN A 1032 20.62 -20.43 -11.25
N ALA A 1033 20.10 -19.86 -12.34
CA ALA A 1033 19.54 -18.50 -12.36
C ALA A 1033 18.00 -18.51 -12.27
N ALA A 1034 17.45 -18.88 -11.12
CA ALA A 1034 16.02 -18.81 -10.84
C ALA A 1034 15.53 -17.34 -10.75
N ARG A 1035 15.24 -16.72 -11.91
CA ARG A 1035 14.80 -15.33 -12.03
C ARG A 1035 13.35 -15.15 -11.56
N PRO A 1036 13.01 -14.06 -10.85
CA PRO A 1036 11.67 -13.82 -10.34
C PRO A 1036 10.67 -13.41 -11.45
N ILE A 1037 9.37 -13.50 -11.14
CA ILE A 1037 8.25 -13.24 -12.07
C ILE A 1037 8.36 -11.93 -12.89
N PRO A 1038 8.87 -10.79 -12.37
CA PRO A 1038 9.08 -9.57 -13.16
C PRO A 1038 10.06 -9.71 -14.35
N GLU A 1039 10.82 -10.81 -14.43
CA GLU A 1039 11.78 -11.06 -15.51
C GLU A 1039 11.18 -11.67 -16.77
N VAL A 1040 10.07 -12.41 -16.65
CA VAL A 1040 9.36 -13.01 -17.79
C VAL A 1040 8.24 -12.11 -18.34
N ILE A 1041 8.11 -10.89 -17.83
CA ILE A 1041 7.07 -9.93 -18.23
C ILE A 1041 7.65 -8.89 -19.21
N GLN A 1042 6.97 -8.73 -20.34
CA GLN A 1042 7.19 -7.69 -21.34
C GLN A 1042 6.14 -6.57 -21.16
N PRO A 1043 6.54 -5.37 -20.68
CA PRO A 1043 5.67 -4.19 -20.68
C PRO A 1043 5.62 -3.52 -22.06
N PHE A 1044 4.49 -2.87 -22.36
CA PHE A 1044 4.27 -2.10 -23.59
C PHE A 1044 3.65 -0.73 -23.32
N HIS A 1045 2.65 -0.65 -22.44
CA HIS A 1045 1.96 0.59 -22.06
C HIS A 1045 1.51 1.44 -23.27
N LYS A 1046 1.02 0.79 -24.34
CA LYS A 1046 0.88 1.41 -25.68
C LYS A 1046 -0.03 2.64 -25.68
N LEU A 1047 -1.11 2.63 -24.89
CA LEU A 1047 -2.04 3.76 -24.80
C LEU A 1047 -1.44 4.91 -23.98
N THR A 1048 -0.71 4.63 -22.89
CA THR A 1048 0.07 5.64 -22.15
C THR A 1048 1.07 6.32 -23.09
N GLN A 1049 1.83 5.56 -23.88
CA GLN A 1049 2.87 6.10 -24.76
C GLN A 1049 2.32 6.94 -25.92
N TRP A 1050 1.21 6.51 -26.53
CA TRP A 1050 0.53 7.31 -27.54
C TRP A 1050 -0.11 8.58 -26.97
N LEU A 1051 -0.59 8.52 -25.72
CA LEU A 1051 -1.02 9.69 -24.98
C LEU A 1051 0.16 10.62 -24.71
N THR A 1052 1.30 10.13 -24.23
CA THR A 1052 2.53 10.92 -24.05
C THR A 1052 2.91 11.67 -25.33
N TYR A 1053 3.06 10.96 -26.45
CA TYR A 1053 3.33 11.59 -27.76
C TYR A 1053 2.29 12.65 -28.13
N SER A 1054 1.00 12.38 -27.89
CA SER A 1054 -0.08 13.31 -28.21
C SER A 1054 -0.07 14.56 -27.33
N LEU A 1055 0.15 14.41 -26.01
CA LEU A 1055 0.13 15.51 -25.04
C LEU A 1055 1.40 16.39 -25.14
N MET A 1056 2.54 15.85 -25.57
CA MET A 1056 3.77 16.65 -25.79
C MET A 1056 3.57 17.78 -26.82
N VAL A 1057 2.73 17.56 -27.83
CA VAL A 1057 2.56 18.48 -28.98
C VAL A 1057 1.91 19.81 -28.59
N PRO A 1058 0.82 19.89 -27.79
CA PRO A 1058 0.35 21.15 -27.20
C PRO A 1058 1.42 21.98 -26.48
N PHE A 1059 2.27 21.38 -25.65
CA PHE A 1059 3.34 22.11 -24.96
C PHE A 1059 4.36 22.68 -25.96
N GLN A 1060 4.76 21.91 -26.97
CA GLN A 1060 5.67 22.39 -28.03
C GLN A 1060 5.05 23.50 -28.88
N ARG A 1061 3.83 23.28 -29.41
CA ARG A 1061 3.21 24.17 -30.41
C ARG A 1061 2.56 25.42 -29.83
N VAL A 1062 2.07 25.37 -28.59
CA VAL A 1062 1.35 26.51 -27.96
C VAL A 1062 2.22 27.24 -26.94
N LEU A 1063 3.12 26.54 -26.24
CA LEU A 1063 3.94 27.11 -25.17
C LEU A 1063 5.44 27.21 -25.53
N GLY A 1064 5.86 26.68 -26.68
CA GLY A 1064 7.26 26.68 -27.12
C GLY A 1064 8.19 25.76 -26.31
N ALA A 1065 7.62 24.92 -25.43
CA ALA A 1065 8.40 24.12 -24.49
C ALA A 1065 9.16 22.99 -25.17
N GLN A 1066 10.38 22.73 -24.68
CA GLN A 1066 11.25 21.63 -25.10
C GLN A 1066 11.11 20.43 -24.14
N TRP A 1067 11.44 19.25 -24.65
CA TRP A 1067 11.27 17.98 -23.94
C TRP A 1067 12.59 17.21 -23.85
N ARG A 1068 13.13 17.08 -22.63
CA ARG A 1068 14.24 16.17 -22.31
C ARG A 1068 13.75 14.72 -22.29
N ASN A 1069 14.68 13.79 -22.51
CA ASN A 1069 14.48 12.34 -22.44
C ASN A 1069 13.45 11.79 -23.44
N ALA A 1070 13.11 12.53 -24.51
CA ALA A 1070 12.10 12.14 -25.49
C ALA A 1070 12.48 10.90 -26.31
N GLU A 1071 13.77 10.64 -26.47
CA GLU A 1071 14.34 9.42 -27.08
C GLU A 1071 14.15 8.15 -26.21
N SER A 1072 13.78 8.31 -24.93
CA SER A 1072 13.38 7.18 -24.09
C SER A 1072 12.08 6.52 -24.54
N LEU A 1073 11.20 7.25 -25.25
CA LEU A 1073 9.97 6.70 -25.85
C LEU A 1073 10.31 5.68 -26.96
N THR A 1074 9.50 4.62 -27.08
CA THR A 1074 9.63 3.60 -28.12
C THR A 1074 8.64 3.83 -29.26
N ALA A 1075 8.77 3.05 -30.34
CA ALA A 1075 7.68 2.85 -31.28
C ALA A 1075 6.41 2.32 -30.58
N LEU A 1076 5.24 2.47 -31.20
CA LEU A 1076 3.99 1.94 -30.67
C LEU A 1076 3.83 0.45 -31.05
N ALA A 1077 3.75 -0.42 -30.04
CA ALA A 1077 3.52 -1.86 -30.19
C ALA A 1077 2.05 -2.19 -30.55
N GLU A 1078 1.63 -1.84 -31.77
CA GLU A 1078 0.28 -2.02 -32.31
C GLU A 1078 0.25 -2.64 -33.72
N TYR A 1079 -0.94 -3.04 -34.16
CA TYR A 1079 -1.14 -3.96 -35.28
C TYR A 1079 -0.84 -3.41 -36.69
N ARG A 1080 -0.73 -2.07 -36.88
CA ARG A 1080 -0.37 -1.45 -38.17
C ARG A 1080 1.15 -1.51 -38.34
N ASN A 1081 1.88 -1.04 -37.33
CA ASN A 1081 3.33 -1.18 -37.18
C ASN A 1081 3.78 -2.65 -37.26
N GLY A 1082 3.20 -3.54 -36.45
CA GLY A 1082 3.54 -4.96 -36.46
C GLY A 1082 3.11 -5.68 -37.74
N GLY A 1083 2.02 -5.22 -38.35
CA GLY A 1083 1.48 -5.76 -39.60
C GLY A 1083 2.39 -5.54 -40.81
N LEU A 1084 3.11 -4.41 -40.84
CA LEU A 1084 4.07 -4.09 -41.90
C LEU A 1084 5.12 -5.19 -42.11
N PHE A 1085 5.70 -5.71 -41.02
CA PHE A 1085 6.75 -6.73 -41.07
C PHE A 1085 6.21 -8.09 -41.54
N VAL A 1086 4.95 -8.40 -41.24
CA VAL A 1086 4.30 -9.63 -41.69
C VAL A 1086 3.85 -9.52 -43.16
N ASP A 1087 3.29 -8.37 -43.56
CA ASP A 1087 2.84 -8.09 -44.93
C ASP A 1087 3.99 -7.98 -45.95
N LEU A 1088 5.20 -7.67 -45.49
CA LEU A 1088 6.43 -7.68 -46.30
C LEU A 1088 7.30 -8.93 -46.09
N GLY A 1089 6.83 -9.91 -45.30
CA GLY A 1089 7.48 -11.21 -45.13
C GLY A 1089 8.76 -11.21 -44.27
N ALA A 1090 9.08 -10.12 -43.59
CA ALA A 1090 10.19 -10.06 -42.63
C ALA A 1090 9.92 -10.82 -41.33
N LEU A 1091 8.64 -11.03 -40.98
CA LEU A 1091 8.23 -11.83 -39.83
C LEU A 1091 7.07 -12.76 -40.23
N SER A 1092 7.21 -14.06 -40.02
CA SER A 1092 6.21 -15.06 -40.43
C SER A 1092 5.80 -15.96 -39.27
N LEU A 1093 4.49 -16.23 -39.12
CA LEU A 1093 4.00 -17.16 -38.09
C LEU A 1093 4.50 -18.59 -38.36
N LYS A 1094 5.00 -19.25 -37.33
CA LYS A 1094 5.30 -20.69 -37.33
C LYS A 1094 4.02 -21.48 -37.62
N LYS A 1095 4.17 -22.60 -38.33
CA LYS A 1095 3.09 -23.39 -38.94
C LYS A 1095 2.01 -23.78 -37.93
N GLU A 1096 2.41 -24.16 -36.73
CA GLU A 1096 1.56 -24.60 -35.63
C GLU A 1096 0.71 -23.43 -35.10
N THR A 1097 1.36 -22.28 -34.86
CA THR A 1097 0.70 -21.03 -34.45
C THR A 1097 -0.28 -20.54 -35.52
N LEU A 1098 0.13 -20.53 -36.79
CA LEU A 1098 -0.70 -20.14 -37.92
C LEU A 1098 -1.95 -21.03 -38.04
N SER A 1099 -1.78 -22.35 -37.94
CA SER A 1099 -2.89 -23.32 -38.01
C SER A 1099 -3.90 -23.09 -36.90
N ARG A 1100 -3.43 -22.91 -35.65
CA ARG A 1100 -4.27 -22.59 -34.47
C ARG A 1100 -5.07 -21.29 -34.68
N GLY A 1101 -4.42 -20.24 -35.17
CA GLY A 1101 -5.08 -18.96 -35.38
C GLY A 1101 -6.13 -18.99 -36.50
N LEU A 1102 -5.87 -19.73 -37.58
CA LEU A 1102 -6.84 -19.90 -38.69
C LEU A 1102 -8.05 -20.74 -38.27
N GLU A 1103 -7.85 -21.79 -37.46
CA GLU A 1103 -8.94 -22.56 -36.86
C GLU A 1103 -9.81 -21.69 -35.95
N ALA A 1104 -9.19 -20.83 -35.13
CA ALA A 1104 -9.89 -19.89 -34.25
C ALA A 1104 -10.67 -18.78 -34.98
N SER A 1105 -10.25 -18.39 -36.19
CA SER A 1105 -10.94 -17.36 -36.99
C SER A 1105 -12.04 -17.91 -37.90
N GLY A 1106 -11.91 -19.17 -38.34
CA GLY A 1106 -12.75 -19.76 -39.39
C GLY A 1106 -12.58 -19.11 -40.77
N GLY A 1107 -11.49 -18.37 -40.99
CA GLY A 1107 -11.26 -17.58 -42.21
C GLY A 1107 -9.81 -17.55 -42.68
N GLU A 1108 -9.49 -16.63 -43.60
CA GLU A 1108 -8.18 -16.55 -44.27
C GLU A 1108 -7.05 -15.91 -43.44
N LEU A 1109 -7.38 -15.30 -42.30
CA LEU A 1109 -6.45 -14.59 -41.42
C LEU A 1109 -6.50 -15.20 -40.00
N PRO A 1110 -5.36 -15.43 -39.33
CA PRO A 1110 -5.35 -15.99 -37.98
C PRO A 1110 -5.88 -15.00 -36.94
N LEU A 1111 -6.63 -15.50 -35.96
CA LEU A 1111 -7.21 -14.74 -34.84
C LEU A 1111 -6.67 -15.23 -33.49
N PHE A 1112 -6.31 -14.29 -32.61
CA PHE A 1112 -5.88 -14.57 -31.24
C PHE A 1112 -6.50 -13.59 -30.22
N ASP A 1113 -6.53 -13.97 -28.95
CA ASP A 1113 -6.89 -13.09 -27.83
C ASP A 1113 -5.75 -12.07 -27.56
N ALA A 1114 -6.10 -10.89 -27.01
CA ALA A 1114 -5.16 -9.77 -26.81
C ALA A 1114 -3.93 -10.07 -25.93
N GLY A 1115 -4.03 -11.05 -25.04
CA GLY A 1115 -2.96 -11.52 -24.14
C GLY A 1115 -2.40 -12.91 -24.49
N ASP A 1116 -2.66 -13.41 -25.70
CA ASP A 1116 -2.06 -14.65 -26.22
C ASP A 1116 -0.55 -14.47 -26.43
N ASP A 1117 0.28 -15.47 -26.09
CA ASP A 1117 1.74 -15.38 -26.20
C ASP A 1117 2.21 -15.04 -27.63
N ALA A 1118 1.47 -15.46 -28.66
CA ALA A 1118 1.76 -15.06 -30.04
C ALA A 1118 1.52 -13.56 -30.29
N ILE A 1119 0.54 -12.93 -29.63
CA ILE A 1119 0.33 -11.48 -29.71
C ILE A 1119 1.37 -10.74 -28.87
N VAL A 1120 1.75 -11.26 -27.70
CA VAL A 1120 2.80 -10.66 -26.86
C VAL A 1120 4.17 -10.71 -27.56
N GLU A 1121 4.55 -11.85 -28.15
CA GLU A 1121 5.78 -12.01 -28.93
C GLU A 1121 5.79 -11.08 -30.16
N TRP A 1122 4.69 -11.02 -30.91
CA TRP A 1122 4.57 -10.13 -32.08
C TRP A 1122 4.71 -8.66 -31.73
N ARG A 1123 4.14 -8.23 -30.60
CA ARG A 1123 4.26 -6.85 -30.10
C ARG A 1123 5.66 -6.54 -29.61
N ALA A 1124 6.35 -7.48 -28.96
CA ALA A 1124 7.75 -7.33 -28.60
C ALA A 1124 8.62 -7.20 -29.85
N MET A 1125 8.41 -8.08 -30.84
CA MET A 1125 9.08 -8.02 -32.14
C MET A 1125 8.78 -6.73 -32.91
N THR A 1126 7.58 -6.16 -32.80
CA THR A 1126 7.24 -4.86 -33.38
C THR A 1126 8.16 -3.75 -32.87
N LEU A 1127 8.53 -3.78 -31.57
CA LEU A 1127 9.49 -2.82 -31.00
C LEU A 1127 10.93 -3.12 -31.45
N VAL A 1128 11.35 -4.39 -31.39
CA VAL A 1128 12.69 -4.84 -31.86
C VAL A 1128 12.95 -4.38 -33.29
N LEU A 1129 12.00 -4.65 -34.19
CA LEU A 1129 12.20 -4.44 -35.62
C LEU A 1129 12.13 -2.95 -35.99
N ILE A 1130 11.30 -2.13 -35.33
CA ILE A 1130 11.29 -0.68 -35.58
C ILE A 1130 12.57 -0.01 -35.09
N ASP A 1131 13.08 -0.35 -33.89
CA ASP A 1131 14.36 0.19 -33.41
C ASP A 1131 15.54 -0.27 -34.32
N ASN A 1132 15.50 -1.49 -34.88
CA ASN A 1132 16.49 -1.94 -35.87
C ASN A 1132 16.43 -1.09 -37.17
N ILE A 1133 15.26 -0.99 -37.81
CA ILE A 1133 15.13 -0.28 -39.09
C ILE A 1133 15.25 1.24 -38.95
N TYR A 1134 14.97 1.84 -37.79
CA TYR A 1134 15.10 3.30 -37.58
C TYR A 1134 16.49 3.82 -37.93
N SER A 1135 17.55 3.13 -37.49
CA SER A 1135 18.94 3.44 -37.84
C SER A 1135 19.21 3.31 -39.34
N ARG A 1136 18.78 2.20 -39.95
CA ARG A 1136 18.91 1.93 -41.40
C ARG A 1136 18.18 2.98 -42.24
N ILE A 1137 16.98 3.39 -41.81
CA ILE A 1137 16.16 4.42 -42.46
C ILE A 1137 16.89 5.76 -42.40
N GLN A 1138 17.38 6.20 -41.23
CA GLN A 1138 18.18 7.42 -41.12
C GLN A 1138 19.38 7.39 -42.09
N SER A 1139 20.11 6.27 -42.19
CA SER A 1139 21.20 6.12 -43.17
C SER A 1139 20.73 6.18 -44.63
N ARG A 1140 19.58 5.59 -44.99
CA ARG A 1140 19.04 5.62 -46.37
C ARG A 1140 18.30 6.91 -46.72
N MET A 1141 17.96 7.77 -45.75
CA MET A 1141 17.41 9.10 -46.02
C MET A 1141 18.50 10.10 -46.47
N GLY A 1142 19.73 9.93 -45.99
CA GLY A 1142 20.92 10.71 -46.38
C GLY A 1142 21.34 11.74 -45.34
N ASP A 1143 22.57 12.25 -45.49
CA ASP A 1143 23.19 13.17 -44.53
C ASP A 1143 22.34 14.42 -44.28
N GLY A 1144 22.06 14.69 -43.00
CA GLY A 1144 21.26 15.83 -42.55
C GLY A 1144 19.77 15.55 -42.29
N VAL A 1145 19.22 14.38 -42.69
CA VAL A 1145 17.79 14.06 -42.50
C VAL A 1145 17.54 13.36 -41.15
N GLY A 1146 17.60 14.13 -40.06
CA GLY A 1146 17.34 13.65 -38.70
C GLY A 1146 15.84 13.50 -38.38
N LEU A 1147 15.24 12.36 -38.71
CA LEU A 1147 13.88 12.02 -38.26
C LEU A 1147 13.87 11.55 -36.81
N THR A 1148 12.93 12.03 -36.01
CA THR A 1148 12.61 11.48 -34.67
C THR A 1148 11.74 10.21 -34.77
N MET A 1149 11.69 9.39 -33.73
CA MET A 1149 10.80 8.22 -33.66
C MET A 1149 9.32 8.58 -33.90
N ALA A 1150 8.85 9.72 -33.37
CA ALA A 1150 7.49 10.19 -33.60
C ALA A 1150 7.24 10.52 -35.09
N GLN A 1151 8.22 11.07 -35.80
CA GLN A 1151 8.11 11.35 -37.24
C GLN A 1151 8.25 10.08 -38.10
N LEU A 1152 9.08 9.11 -37.67
CA LEU A 1152 9.14 7.78 -38.30
C LEU A 1152 7.79 7.05 -38.20
N LEU A 1153 7.10 7.13 -37.07
CA LEU A 1153 5.76 6.56 -36.93
C LEU A 1153 4.80 7.20 -37.94
N GLU A 1154 4.66 8.54 -37.93
CA GLU A 1154 3.67 9.27 -38.72
C GLU A 1154 3.83 9.11 -40.23
N ALA A 1155 5.03 9.43 -40.76
CA ALA A 1155 5.29 9.37 -42.20
C ALA A 1155 5.78 8.00 -42.68
N GLY A 1156 6.30 7.17 -41.77
CA GLY A 1156 6.95 5.90 -42.08
C GLY A 1156 6.12 4.69 -41.71
N THR A 1157 6.42 4.04 -40.58
CA THR A 1157 6.02 2.64 -40.31
C THR A 1157 4.51 2.45 -40.17
N TRP A 1158 3.83 3.32 -39.43
CA TRP A 1158 2.39 3.21 -39.19
C TRP A 1158 1.59 3.52 -40.46
N LYS A 1159 2.05 4.50 -41.25
CA LYS A 1159 1.49 4.79 -42.58
C LYS A 1159 1.72 3.64 -43.56
N SER A 1160 2.96 3.16 -43.65
CA SER A 1160 3.36 2.03 -44.52
C SER A 1160 2.56 0.76 -44.21
N GLY A 1161 2.36 0.44 -42.93
CA GLY A 1161 1.55 -0.69 -42.50
C GLY A 1161 0.08 -0.57 -42.91
N ARG A 1162 -0.50 0.64 -42.87
CA ARG A 1162 -1.86 0.89 -43.38
C ARG A 1162 -1.95 0.79 -44.90
N GLU A 1163 -0.95 1.29 -45.63
CA GLU A 1163 -0.91 1.18 -47.09
C GLU A 1163 -0.76 -0.28 -47.54
N MET A 1164 0.05 -1.09 -46.85
CA MET A 1164 0.15 -2.54 -47.10
C MET A 1164 -1.15 -3.28 -46.74
N ALA A 1165 -1.75 -3.00 -45.59
CA ALA A 1165 -3.03 -3.57 -45.19
C ALA A 1165 -4.16 -3.24 -46.19
N ALA A 1166 -4.22 -2.00 -46.70
CA ALA A 1166 -5.18 -1.60 -47.72
C ALA A 1166 -4.88 -2.22 -49.10
N ARG A 1167 -3.61 -2.41 -49.45
CA ARG A 1167 -3.18 -3.04 -50.72
C ARG A 1167 -3.48 -4.54 -50.76
N LEU A 1168 -3.21 -5.25 -49.67
CA LEU A 1168 -3.38 -6.71 -49.58
C LEU A 1168 -4.81 -7.11 -49.21
N ARG A 1169 -5.50 -6.30 -48.40
CA ARG A 1169 -6.86 -6.59 -47.89
C ARG A 1169 -7.81 -5.42 -48.16
N PRO A 1170 -8.05 -5.05 -49.43
CA PRO A 1170 -8.74 -3.79 -49.77
C PRO A 1170 -10.19 -3.67 -49.26
N LYS A 1171 -10.84 -4.80 -48.90
CA LYS A 1171 -12.18 -4.79 -48.29
C LYS A 1171 -12.15 -4.37 -46.81
N THR A 1172 -11.34 -5.05 -45.99
CA THR A 1172 -11.30 -4.88 -44.53
C THR A 1172 -10.24 -3.88 -44.07
N LYS A 1173 -9.22 -3.59 -44.90
CA LYS A 1173 -8.04 -2.79 -44.55
C LYS A 1173 -7.40 -3.29 -43.23
N SER A 1174 -7.47 -4.60 -42.97
CA SER A 1174 -7.15 -5.20 -41.67
C SER A 1174 -5.68 -5.57 -41.56
N SER A 1175 -5.24 -5.81 -40.32
CA SER A 1175 -3.95 -6.44 -40.05
C SER A 1175 -3.87 -7.84 -40.68
N PRO A 1176 -2.67 -8.35 -41.02
CA PRO A 1176 -2.45 -9.78 -41.31
C PRO A 1176 -2.82 -10.72 -40.16
N ILE A 1177 -2.77 -10.26 -38.91
CA ILE A 1177 -3.12 -11.04 -37.73
C ILE A 1177 -4.26 -10.31 -37.01
N LEU A 1178 -5.38 -10.99 -36.81
CA LEU A 1178 -6.55 -10.44 -36.14
C LEU A 1178 -6.38 -10.56 -34.63
N ILE A 1179 -6.74 -9.49 -33.90
CA ILE A 1179 -6.77 -9.47 -32.45
C ILE A 1179 -8.23 -9.30 -32.02
N LYS A 1180 -8.69 -10.15 -31.11
CA LYS A 1180 -10.00 -10.03 -30.47
C LYS A 1180 -9.93 -8.94 -29.39
N SER A 1181 -10.26 -7.71 -29.78
CA SER A 1181 -10.24 -6.55 -28.87
C SER A 1181 -11.49 -6.51 -27.98
N ASP A 1182 -11.30 -6.12 -26.71
CA ASP A 1182 -12.36 -5.76 -25.77
C ASP A 1182 -12.71 -4.26 -25.81
N GLY A 1183 -12.07 -3.50 -26.70
CA GLY A 1183 -12.22 -2.05 -26.82
C GLY A 1183 -11.35 -1.23 -25.87
N THR A 1184 -10.41 -1.85 -25.13
CA THR A 1184 -9.54 -1.17 -24.16
C THR A 1184 -8.02 -1.28 -24.42
N LEU A 1185 -7.58 -2.14 -25.35
CA LEU A 1185 -6.15 -2.31 -25.68
C LEU A 1185 -5.74 -1.97 -27.13
N PHE A 1186 -6.57 -2.35 -28.13
CA PHE A 1186 -6.28 -2.24 -29.57
C PHE A 1186 -7.45 -1.74 -30.39
#